data_AF-A0A4V6N9S0-F1
#
_entry.id   AF-A0A4V6N9S0-F1
#
_cell.length_a   1.000
_cell.length_b   1.000
_cell.length_c   1.000
_cell.angle_alpha   90.00
_cell.angle_beta   90.00
_cell.angle_gamma   90.00
#
_symmetry.space_group_name_H-M   'P 1'
#
loop_
_entity.id
_entity.type
_entity.pdbx_description
1 polymer ?
#
loop_
_entity_poly.entity_id
_entity_poly.type
_entity_poly.pdbx_seq_one_letter_code
_entity_poly.pdbx_strand_id
1 'polypeptide(L)'
;MFDARVKAILGPTNTGKTHLAMERMLAHSSGIIGFPLRLLARENYDRMVAQKGEANVALITGEEKIIPPEAKWFACTVEAMPLDRRVEFLAVDEIQLCADPDRGHIFTDRLLNARGLVETMFMGAETIRPLLQRLVPQVEIETRPRLSKLAYAGPVKLTRLPARSAVVAFSAQEVYAIAEAIRRRRGGCAVVMGRLSPRTRNAQVTMYQDREVDFLVATDAIGMGLNMDVDHVAFASLQKFDGNSPRALSAQEAAQIAGRAGRGMRDGTFGTTAECPPLSDEMVSKIEGHHFEPLQALVWRNSDLDFSSIDALLDSLGAPSPQPGLTKGNDATDHIVLSQLGREDAIRKLAASRARVALLWEACQIPDFRKLADDTHMRLVGRIFTHLAEDGVLPSDWIASQIASCTSTEGDLDTLMSRLSAIRVWAYIAARADWVRDAAVQQEAARAAEDAVSDALHERLTARFVDRRAAHLIRSLDNTQDELLSAVTRQGEVVVEGHKVGQVVGFEFVPELGEGGDEEKKLILRAARRALVQEIPRRLAALETAKVESLALTSEHRITWDGAEIARLKMGSEPGKPLIEVHASEFLDGPQRERVRARLAGWIEGVLSKDLAAIAAIEAKAAEDNTLRGPAFQLRETLGLKPGDTRNNIGHELRAKLKAIGIRAGRFALYVPEALKPRPMALRAQLWALSYDLPTPPLPAPGLVSIPADGVMALSWPEGFGPIMGWVPAGPVLLRLDVAERVAAELGYLTRRAPAPLPPEILGRFGIKGDMLEPVLSALGFRLIPSEVLPEDMQGPVLPAMVAWARPAAPPRRDRQHQPNRGRGPNPNQRREQAGAAEGTAPAAGEGAAPAEGSEAPRRQDGPRRDRHRGPFPGKGGPRHGQGQGGAPREPRADAGAPRPAGSNEGTPRPEGQRNDGPRREGGGNRWDGPRRDGPRRDDRRGGPPRDRDRSGGPETRTFHEDRPSTSAEDSPFAALMKLKLK
;
A
#
# COMPACT_ATOMS: atom_id res chain seq x y z
N MET A 1 -28.91 -22.66 -60.78
CA MET A 1 -28.43 -21.54 -59.93
C MET A 1 -28.86 -21.88 -58.52
N PHE A 2 -27.99 -21.76 -57.51
CA PHE A 2 -28.41 -21.95 -56.11
C PHE A 2 -28.97 -20.63 -55.59
N ASP A 3 -30.03 -20.68 -54.78
CA ASP A 3 -30.50 -19.49 -54.07
C ASP A 3 -29.46 -19.06 -53.01
N ALA A 4 -29.08 -17.79 -53.05
CA ALA A 4 -28.08 -17.22 -52.15
C ALA A 4 -28.63 -17.22 -50.71
N ARG A 5 -28.03 -18.02 -49.83
CA ARG A 5 -28.53 -18.21 -48.46
C ARG A 5 -28.20 -17.00 -47.60
N VAL A 6 -29.24 -16.37 -47.03
CA VAL A 6 -29.08 -15.24 -46.11
C VAL A 6 -29.23 -15.73 -44.68
N LYS A 7 -28.20 -15.51 -43.86
CA LYS A 7 -28.14 -15.88 -42.45
C LYS A 7 -27.98 -14.65 -41.57
N ALA A 8 -28.53 -14.70 -40.36
CA ALA A 8 -28.20 -13.78 -39.29
C ALA A 8 -27.77 -14.57 -38.05
N ILE A 9 -26.53 -14.37 -37.60
CA ILE A 9 -26.00 -14.95 -36.36
C ILE A 9 -26.16 -13.88 -35.28
N LEU A 10 -27.07 -14.09 -34.33
CA LEU A 10 -27.43 -13.10 -33.31
C LEU A 10 -27.01 -13.55 -31.90
N GLY A 11 -26.72 -12.59 -31.04
CA GLY A 11 -26.43 -12.81 -29.62
C GLY A 11 -25.59 -11.68 -29.01
N PRO A 12 -25.31 -11.71 -27.69
CA PRO A 12 -24.47 -10.71 -27.02
C PRO A 12 -23.01 -10.69 -27.51
N THR A 13 -22.18 -9.85 -26.89
CA THR A 13 -20.71 -9.90 -27.03
C THR A 13 -20.14 -11.19 -26.41
N ASN A 14 -18.89 -11.54 -26.73
CA ASN A 14 -18.24 -12.79 -26.32
C ASN A 14 -19.02 -14.09 -26.68
N THR A 15 -19.46 -14.19 -27.94
CA THR A 15 -20.29 -15.29 -28.50
C THR A 15 -19.68 -16.02 -29.71
N GLY A 16 -18.51 -15.57 -30.19
CA GLY A 16 -17.79 -16.19 -31.30
C GLY A 16 -18.30 -15.88 -32.73
N LYS A 17 -19.29 -14.99 -32.90
CA LYS A 17 -19.92 -14.67 -34.20
C LYS A 17 -18.90 -14.34 -35.31
N THR A 18 -18.03 -13.37 -35.06
CA THR A 18 -17.01 -12.91 -36.03
C THR A 18 -16.01 -14.01 -36.37
N HIS A 19 -15.66 -14.89 -35.42
CA HIS A 19 -14.79 -16.04 -35.67
C HIS A 19 -15.45 -17.01 -36.67
N LEU A 20 -16.72 -17.36 -36.42
CA LEU A 20 -17.50 -18.19 -37.33
C LEU A 20 -17.56 -17.55 -38.74
N ALA A 21 -17.92 -16.28 -38.87
CA ALA A 21 -18.00 -15.65 -40.20
C ALA A 21 -16.66 -15.63 -40.94
N MET A 22 -15.55 -15.47 -40.23
CA MET A 22 -14.20 -15.54 -40.81
C MET A 22 -13.85 -16.97 -41.28
N GLU A 23 -14.17 -17.99 -40.48
CA GLU A 23 -14.00 -19.40 -40.87
C GLU A 23 -14.86 -19.75 -42.10
N ARG A 24 -16.12 -19.29 -42.14
CA ARG A 24 -17.02 -19.45 -43.30
C ARG A 24 -16.41 -18.79 -44.54
N MET A 25 -16.05 -17.51 -44.44
CA MET A 25 -15.49 -16.71 -45.54
C MET A 25 -14.22 -17.33 -46.14
N LEU A 26 -13.32 -17.83 -45.29
CA LEU A 26 -12.05 -18.42 -45.71
C LEU A 26 -12.18 -19.86 -46.25
N ALA A 27 -13.38 -20.47 -46.14
CA ALA A 27 -13.73 -21.72 -46.80
C ALA A 27 -14.37 -21.53 -48.19
N HIS A 28 -14.96 -20.36 -48.47
CA HIS A 28 -15.46 -19.98 -49.80
C HIS A 28 -14.30 -19.47 -50.71
N SER A 29 -14.46 -19.52 -52.04
CA SER A 29 -13.40 -19.17 -53.00
C SER A 29 -13.06 -17.67 -53.04
N SER A 30 -14.00 -16.84 -52.60
CA SER A 30 -13.91 -15.39 -52.52
C SER A 30 -14.86 -14.85 -51.46
N GLY A 31 -14.54 -13.71 -50.85
CA GLY A 31 -15.45 -13.09 -49.90
C GLY A 31 -15.12 -11.67 -49.46
N ILE A 32 -16.12 -10.97 -48.95
CA ILE A 32 -16.04 -9.60 -48.42
C ILE A 32 -16.67 -9.57 -47.03
N ILE A 33 -15.99 -8.98 -46.04
CA ILE A 33 -16.53 -8.76 -44.71
C ILE A 33 -16.38 -7.29 -44.29
N GLY A 34 -17.52 -6.67 -43.98
CA GLY A 34 -17.63 -5.30 -43.51
C GLY A 34 -17.64 -5.20 -41.99
N PHE A 35 -16.67 -4.47 -41.44
CA PHE A 35 -16.55 -4.20 -40.01
C PHE A 35 -16.94 -2.75 -39.68
N PRO A 36 -17.50 -2.49 -38.48
CA PRO A 36 -17.94 -1.15 -38.11
C PRO A 36 -16.81 -0.18 -37.75
N LEU A 37 -15.55 -0.62 -37.71
CA LEU A 37 -14.40 0.18 -37.30
C LEU A 37 -13.14 -0.23 -38.10
N ARG A 38 -12.33 0.75 -38.55
CA ARG A 38 -11.03 0.56 -39.23
C ARG A 38 -10.12 -0.44 -38.48
N LEU A 39 -10.12 -0.39 -37.15
CA LEU A 39 -9.30 -1.28 -36.32
C LEU A 39 -9.77 -2.75 -36.36
N LEU A 40 -11.07 -3.02 -36.44
CA LEU A 40 -11.56 -4.40 -36.65
C LEU A 40 -11.28 -4.89 -38.07
N ALA A 41 -11.32 -4.01 -39.07
CA ALA A 41 -10.92 -4.35 -40.44
C ALA A 41 -9.43 -4.73 -40.49
N ARG A 42 -8.57 -3.96 -39.83
CA ARG A 42 -7.13 -4.24 -39.73
C ARG A 42 -6.83 -5.53 -38.94
N GLU A 43 -7.39 -5.69 -37.74
CA GLU A 43 -7.19 -6.89 -36.90
C GLU A 43 -7.55 -8.19 -37.64
N ASN A 44 -8.62 -8.17 -38.44
CA ASN A 44 -9.06 -9.33 -39.20
C ASN A 44 -8.34 -9.47 -40.56
N TYR A 45 -7.92 -8.38 -41.21
CA TYR A 45 -6.99 -8.43 -42.34
C TYR A 45 -5.69 -9.16 -41.95
N ASP A 46 -5.05 -8.78 -40.84
CA ASP A 46 -3.79 -9.38 -40.41
C ASP A 46 -3.97 -10.90 -40.08
N ARG A 47 -5.14 -11.29 -39.55
CA ARG A 47 -5.52 -12.72 -39.40
C ARG A 47 -5.73 -13.44 -40.74
N MET A 48 -6.33 -12.80 -41.73
CA MET A 48 -6.56 -13.37 -43.06
C MET A 48 -5.23 -13.57 -43.80
N VAL A 49 -4.34 -12.57 -43.72
CA VAL A 49 -2.97 -12.66 -44.25
C VAL A 49 -2.22 -13.84 -43.64
N ALA A 50 -2.29 -14.03 -42.32
CA ALA A 50 -1.65 -15.15 -41.63
C ALA A 50 -2.16 -16.55 -42.06
N GLN A 51 -3.33 -16.65 -42.71
CA GLN A 51 -3.91 -17.92 -43.19
C GLN A 51 -3.89 -18.10 -44.72
N LYS A 52 -3.85 -17.01 -45.51
CA LYS A 52 -3.96 -17.03 -46.99
C LYS A 52 -2.77 -16.39 -47.72
N GLY A 53 -1.85 -15.76 -47.01
CA GLY A 53 -0.76 -14.97 -47.55
C GLY A 53 -1.20 -13.61 -48.08
N GLU A 54 -0.29 -12.62 -48.04
CA GLU A 54 -0.57 -11.22 -48.39
C GLU A 54 -1.19 -11.07 -49.79
N ALA A 55 -0.69 -11.78 -50.80
CA ALA A 55 -1.14 -11.66 -52.19
C ALA A 55 -2.64 -12.00 -52.42
N ASN A 56 -3.28 -12.76 -51.53
CA ASN A 56 -4.69 -13.16 -51.68
C ASN A 56 -5.67 -12.27 -50.90
N VAL A 57 -5.19 -11.30 -50.11
CA VAL A 57 -5.99 -10.62 -49.08
C VAL A 57 -5.90 -9.10 -49.25
N ALA A 58 -7.05 -8.42 -49.15
CA ALA A 58 -7.15 -6.97 -49.28
C ALA A 58 -7.73 -6.30 -48.02
N LEU A 59 -7.27 -5.07 -47.77
CA LEU A 59 -7.78 -4.14 -46.76
C LEU A 59 -8.35 -2.91 -47.45
N ILE A 60 -9.60 -2.52 -47.14
CA ILE A 60 -10.20 -1.29 -47.68
C ILE A 60 -10.91 -0.52 -46.56
N THR A 61 -10.37 0.63 -46.18
CA THR A 61 -11.04 1.62 -45.31
C THR A 61 -11.13 2.97 -46.04
N GLY A 62 -11.60 4.03 -45.37
CA GLY A 62 -11.64 5.36 -46.00
C GLY A 62 -10.26 5.99 -46.17
N GLU A 63 -9.27 5.55 -45.39
CA GLU A 63 -7.95 6.17 -45.25
C GLU A 63 -6.79 5.24 -45.63
N GLU A 64 -7.05 3.94 -45.83
CA GLU A 64 -6.04 2.91 -46.09
C GLU A 64 -6.59 1.86 -47.07
N LYS A 65 -5.87 1.60 -48.17
CA LYS A 65 -6.32 0.73 -49.27
C LYS A 65 -5.19 -0.16 -49.78
N ILE A 66 -5.18 -1.41 -49.35
CA ILE A 66 -4.22 -2.44 -49.76
C ILE A 66 -4.98 -3.45 -50.61
N ILE A 67 -4.75 -3.45 -51.93
CA ILE A 67 -5.42 -4.39 -52.86
C ILE A 67 -4.36 -5.03 -53.77
N PRO A 68 -3.85 -6.22 -53.40
CA PRO A 68 -3.04 -7.04 -54.29
C PRO A 68 -3.80 -7.44 -55.58
N PRO A 69 -3.11 -7.69 -56.71
CA PRO A 69 -3.76 -8.11 -57.96
C PRO A 69 -4.56 -9.42 -57.85
N GLU A 70 -4.14 -10.35 -56.99
CA GLU A 70 -4.78 -11.66 -56.81
C GLU A 70 -5.78 -11.72 -55.64
N ALA A 71 -6.16 -10.56 -55.07
CA ALA A 71 -6.98 -10.50 -53.87
C ALA A 71 -8.40 -11.09 -54.06
N LYS A 72 -8.71 -12.11 -53.26
CA LYS A 72 -10.01 -12.84 -53.26
C LYS A 72 -10.81 -12.61 -51.98
N TRP A 73 -10.14 -12.29 -50.87
CA TRP A 73 -10.77 -12.05 -49.58
C TRP A 73 -10.51 -10.61 -49.11
N PHE A 74 -11.58 -9.88 -48.78
CA PHE A 74 -11.55 -8.45 -48.50
C PHE A 74 -12.04 -8.18 -47.08
N ALA A 75 -11.17 -7.63 -46.22
CA ALA A 75 -11.57 -7.00 -44.97
C ALA A 75 -11.79 -5.50 -45.22
N CYS A 76 -12.97 -4.98 -44.92
CA CYS A 76 -13.28 -3.57 -45.17
C CYS A 76 -14.05 -2.93 -44.02
N THR A 77 -14.13 -1.59 -44.00
CA THR A 77 -15.21 -0.92 -43.27
C THR A 77 -16.53 -1.08 -44.04
N VAL A 78 -17.67 -1.04 -43.34
CA VAL A 78 -19.01 -1.18 -43.97
C VAL A 78 -19.27 -0.05 -44.99
N GLU A 79 -18.75 1.13 -44.69
CA GLU A 79 -18.68 2.28 -45.59
C GLU A 79 -17.94 1.95 -46.90
N ALA A 80 -16.69 1.47 -46.79
CA ALA A 80 -15.78 1.26 -47.92
C ALA A 80 -15.92 -0.13 -48.59
N MET A 81 -17.05 -0.81 -48.37
CA MET A 81 -17.33 -2.12 -48.94
C MET A 81 -17.51 -2.06 -50.48
N PRO A 82 -16.71 -2.81 -51.28
CA PRO A 82 -16.77 -2.77 -52.73
C PRO A 82 -17.96 -3.59 -53.28
N LEU A 83 -19.15 -2.99 -53.32
CA LEU A 83 -20.38 -3.64 -53.78
C LEU A 83 -20.41 -3.91 -55.30
N ASP A 84 -19.49 -3.33 -56.07
CA ASP A 84 -19.21 -3.68 -57.46
C ASP A 84 -18.69 -5.12 -57.62
N ARG A 85 -18.05 -5.66 -56.57
CA ARG A 85 -17.41 -6.98 -56.57
C ARG A 85 -18.36 -8.08 -56.14
N ARG A 86 -18.74 -8.92 -57.09
CA ARG A 86 -19.46 -10.18 -56.83
C ARG A 86 -18.50 -11.23 -56.25
N VAL A 87 -18.82 -11.74 -55.07
CA VAL A 87 -18.06 -12.76 -54.33
C VAL A 87 -18.99 -13.85 -53.81
N GLU A 88 -18.47 -15.04 -53.48
CA GLU A 88 -19.29 -16.14 -52.95
C GLU A 88 -19.88 -15.83 -51.57
N PHE A 89 -19.07 -15.28 -50.66
CA PHE A 89 -19.47 -14.96 -49.28
C PHE A 89 -19.45 -13.45 -49.02
N LEU A 90 -20.54 -12.89 -48.48
CA LEU A 90 -20.59 -11.52 -47.99
C LEU A 90 -21.01 -11.48 -46.52
N ALA A 91 -20.35 -10.67 -45.69
CA ALA A 91 -20.75 -10.48 -44.30
C ALA A 91 -20.71 -9.02 -43.82
N VAL A 92 -21.53 -8.72 -42.81
CA VAL A 92 -21.56 -7.42 -42.11
C VAL A 92 -21.63 -7.68 -40.60
N ASP A 93 -20.68 -7.11 -39.84
CA ASP A 93 -20.60 -7.24 -38.37
C ASP A 93 -21.27 -6.06 -37.64
N GLU A 94 -21.71 -6.31 -36.41
CA GLU A 94 -22.50 -5.41 -35.55
C GLU A 94 -23.73 -4.79 -36.25
N ILE A 95 -24.51 -5.59 -37.00
CA ILE A 95 -25.64 -5.17 -37.84
C ILE A 95 -26.75 -4.40 -37.10
N GLN A 96 -26.82 -4.46 -35.76
CA GLN A 96 -27.69 -3.57 -34.97
C GLN A 96 -27.38 -2.07 -35.15
N LEU A 97 -26.20 -1.72 -35.67
CA LEU A 97 -25.82 -0.35 -36.03
C LEU A 97 -26.67 0.24 -37.15
N CYS A 98 -27.51 -0.55 -37.84
CA CYS A 98 -28.60 0.00 -38.66
C CYS A 98 -29.50 0.99 -37.90
N ALA A 99 -29.55 0.97 -36.55
CA ALA A 99 -30.26 1.94 -35.72
C ALA A 99 -29.40 3.14 -35.25
N ASP A 100 -28.15 3.26 -35.69
CA ASP A 100 -27.29 4.42 -35.37
C ASP A 100 -27.81 5.72 -36.05
N PRO A 101 -28.07 6.81 -35.31
CA PRO A 101 -28.66 8.04 -35.85
C PRO A 101 -27.88 8.70 -37.00
N ASP A 102 -26.54 8.58 -37.01
CA ASP A 102 -25.66 9.29 -37.92
C ASP A 102 -25.27 8.39 -39.12
N ARG A 103 -24.77 7.17 -38.86
CA ARG A 103 -24.23 6.26 -39.89
C ARG A 103 -25.09 5.03 -40.17
N GLY A 104 -26.18 4.81 -39.43
CA GLY A 104 -26.99 3.59 -39.53
C GLY A 104 -27.61 3.37 -40.91
N HIS A 105 -27.85 4.45 -41.66
CA HIS A 105 -28.32 4.38 -43.04
C HIS A 105 -27.42 3.56 -43.96
N ILE A 106 -26.10 3.54 -43.72
CA ILE A 106 -25.12 2.78 -44.51
C ILE A 106 -25.24 1.28 -44.21
N PHE A 107 -25.41 0.91 -42.94
CA PHE A 107 -25.64 -0.46 -42.52
C PHE A 107 -26.99 -0.98 -43.04
N THR A 108 -28.03 -0.13 -43.01
CA THR A 108 -29.36 -0.45 -43.55
C THR A 108 -29.33 -0.65 -45.07
N ASP A 109 -28.57 0.16 -45.82
CA ASP A 109 -28.32 -0.10 -47.25
C ASP A 109 -27.65 -1.47 -47.46
N ARG A 110 -26.57 -1.79 -46.72
CA ARG A 110 -25.91 -3.10 -46.86
C ARG A 110 -26.87 -4.26 -46.48
N LEU A 111 -27.70 -4.08 -45.46
CA LEU A 111 -28.73 -5.05 -45.04
C LEU A 111 -29.74 -5.31 -46.17
N LEU A 112 -30.24 -4.27 -46.83
CA LEU A 112 -31.24 -4.40 -47.89
C LEU A 112 -30.63 -4.89 -49.21
N ASN A 113 -29.47 -4.35 -49.60
CA ASN A 113 -28.98 -4.39 -50.98
C ASN A 113 -27.72 -5.28 -51.20
N ALA A 114 -26.86 -5.48 -50.19
CA ALA A 114 -25.60 -6.22 -50.37
C ALA A 114 -25.79 -7.74 -50.23
N ARG A 115 -25.36 -8.53 -51.22
CA ARG A 115 -25.53 -10.00 -51.24
C ARG A 115 -24.29 -10.71 -51.81
N GLY A 116 -23.88 -11.81 -51.17
CA GLY A 116 -22.95 -12.79 -51.74
C GLY A 116 -23.66 -13.74 -52.71
N LEU A 117 -22.90 -14.33 -53.64
CA LEU A 117 -23.42 -15.25 -54.67
C LEU A 117 -23.86 -16.61 -54.11
N VAL A 118 -23.34 -17.02 -52.95
CA VAL A 118 -23.62 -18.32 -52.32
C VAL A 118 -24.16 -18.13 -50.90
N GLU A 119 -23.57 -17.22 -50.14
CA GLU A 119 -23.92 -16.97 -48.74
C GLU A 119 -23.79 -15.48 -48.39
N THR A 120 -24.76 -14.97 -47.62
CA THR A 120 -24.73 -13.64 -46.99
C THR A 120 -24.94 -13.81 -45.48
N MET A 121 -24.05 -13.28 -44.65
CA MET A 121 -24.08 -13.44 -43.19
C MET A 121 -24.07 -12.10 -42.44
N PHE A 122 -25.20 -11.76 -41.83
CA PHE A 122 -25.30 -10.68 -40.87
C PHE A 122 -24.92 -11.16 -39.47
N MET A 123 -24.22 -10.34 -38.69
CA MET A 123 -23.87 -10.64 -37.30
C MET A 123 -24.22 -9.47 -36.39
N GLY A 124 -24.75 -9.72 -35.20
CA GLY A 124 -25.01 -8.63 -34.25
C GLY A 124 -25.72 -9.02 -32.97
N ALA A 125 -26.30 -8.03 -32.32
CA ALA A 125 -27.17 -8.15 -31.14
C ALA A 125 -28.56 -8.68 -31.53
N GLU A 126 -29.21 -9.41 -30.63
CA GLU A 126 -30.53 -10.00 -30.88
C GLU A 126 -31.67 -8.99 -31.02
N THR A 127 -31.50 -7.76 -30.51
CA THR A 127 -32.53 -6.71 -30.55
C THR A 127 -33.00 -6.33 -31.96
N ILE A 128 -32.22 -6.60 -33.01
CA ILE A 128 -32.63 -6.38 -34.41
C ILE A 128 -33.51 -7.50 -34.99
N ARG A 129 -33.69 -8.64 -34.30
CA ARG A 129 -34.42 -9.83 -34.80
C ARG A 129 -35.77 -9.50 -35.47
N PRO A 130 -36.70 -8.72 -34.88
CA PRO A 130 -38.01 -8.47 -35.50
C PRO A 130 -37.93 -7.59 -36.75
N LEU A 131 -36.91 -6.74 -36.86
CA LEU A 131 -36.68 -5.91 -38.04
C LEU A 131 -36.01 -6.74 -39.15
N LEU A 132 -35.07 -7.64 -38.83
CA LEU A 132 -34.50 -8.58 -39.81
C LEU A 132 -35.57 -9.47 -40.45
N GLN A 133 -36.41 -10.14 -39.65
CA GLN A 133 -37.44 -11.06 -40.16
C GLN A 133 -38.47 -10.38 -41.08
N ARG A 134 -38.60 -9.05 -40.97
CA ARG A 134 -39.62 -8.24 -41.65
C ARG A 134 -39.06 -7.51 -42.87
N LEU A 135 -37.80 -7.07 -42.82
CA LEU A 135 -37.10 -6.38 -43.90
C LEU A 135 -36.36 -7.34 -44.84
N VAL A 136 -36.01 -8.54 -44.37
CA VAL A 136 -35.35 -9.62 -45.14
C VAL A 136 -36.03 -10.96 -44.83
N PRO A 137 -37.25 -11.22 -45.35
CA PRO A 137 -38.07 -12.38 -44.96
C PRO A 137 -37.42 -13.75 -45.18
N GLN A 138 -36.40 -13.83 -46.05
CA GLN A 138 -35.63 -15.04 -46.34
C GLN A 138 -34.47 -15.33 -45.37
N VAL A 139 -34.35 -14.59 -44.26
CA VAL A 139 -33.21 -14.71 -43.34
C VAL A 139 -33.35 -15.89 -42.36
N GLU A 140 -32.40 -16.83 -42.42
CA GLU A 140 -32.23 -17.88 -41.41
C GLU A 140 -31.55 -17.27 -40.16
N ILE A 141 -32.21 -17.27 -39.00
CA ILE A 141 -31.65 -16.66 -37.77
C ILE A 141 -31.14 -17.73 -36.79
N GLU A 142 -29.82 -17.77 -36.58
CA GLU A 142 -29.15 -18.55 -35.53
C GLU A 142 -28.93 -17.68 -34.29
N THR A 143 -29.04 -18.25 -33.09
CA THR A 143 -28.91 -17.51 -31.82
C THR A 143 -27.83 -18.17 -30.96
N ARG A 144 -26.86 -17.39 -30.47
CA ARG A 144 -25.71 -17.91 -29.71
C ARG A 144 -25.61 -17.29 -28.32
N PRO A 145 -25.67 -18.08 -27.23
CA PRO A 145 -25.50 -17.57 -25.86
C PRO A 145 -24.05 -17.17 -25.61
N ARG A 146 -23.84 -16.30 -24.61
CA ARG A 146 -22.51 -15.86 -24.18
C ARG A 146 -21.69 -17.03 -23.61
N LEU A 147 -20.39 -17.03 -23.88
CA LEU A 147 -19.46 -18.09 -23.45
C LEU A 147 -19.04 -18.00 -21.96
N SER A 148 -19.32 -16.87 -21.31
CA SER A 148 -18.97 -16.57 -19.91
C SER A 148 -20.10 -15.83 -19.21
N LYS A 149 -20.11 -15.88 -17.87
CA LYS A 149 -21.02 -15.08 -17.05
C LYS A 149 -20.48 -13.66 -16.86
N LEU A 150 -21.38 -12.73 -16.64
CA LEU A 150 -21.10 -11.36 -16.23
C LEU A 150 -21.90 -11.09 -14.96
N ALA A 151 -21.24 -10.64 -13.90
CA ALA A 151 -21.87 -10.46 -12.57
C ALA A 151 -21.63 -9.05 -11.99
N TYR A 152 -22.65 -8.50 -11.34
CA TYR A 152 -22.58 -7.18 -10.70
C TYR A 152 -21.85 -7.23 -9.35
N ALA A 153 -20.81 -6.41 -9.22
CA ALA A 153 -19.97 -6.30 -8.03
C ALA A 153 -20.29 -5.06 -7.15
N GLY A 154 -21.26 -4.24 -7.55
CA GLY A 154 -21.67 -3.03 -6.83
C GLY A 154 -20.73 -1.83 -6.99
N PRO A 155 -20.93 -0.76 -6.19
CA PRO A 155 -20.13 0.46 -6.24
C PRO A 155 -18.80 0.32 -5.48
N VAL A 156 -17.67 0.58 -6.15
CA VAL A 156 -16.31 0.38 -5.60
C VAL A 156 -15.47 1.66 -5.71
N LYS A 157 -14.75 2.04 -4.66
CA LYS A 157 -13.82 3.19 -4.71
C LYS A 157 -12.68 2.90 -5.69
N LEU A 158 -12.22 3.90 -6.46
CA LEU A 158 -11.10 3.75 -7.41
C LEU A 158 -9.86 3.05 -6.78
N THR A 159 -9.58 3.30 -5.50
CA THR A 159 -8.46 2.66 -4.77
C THR A 159 -8.66 1.17 -4.48
N ARG A 160 -9.90 0.67 -4.51
CA ARG A 160 -10.30 -0.72 -4.21
C ARG A 160 -10.72 -1.52 -5.45
N LEU A 161 -10.66 -0.94 -6.64
CA LEU A 161 -10.86 -1.71 -7.88
C LEU A 161 -9.84 -2.86 -7.97
N PRO A 162 -10.24 -4.04 -8.49
CA PRO A 162 -9.30 -5.14 -8.72
C PRO A 162 -8.29 -4.78 -9.81
N ALA A 163 -7.18 -5.50 -9.88
CA ALA A 163 -6.29 -5.46 -11.04
C ALA A 163 -7.07 -5.85 -12.32
N ARG A 164 -6.59 -5.41 -13.49
CA ARG A 164 -7.24 -5.58 -14.79
C ARG A 164 -8.66 -4.99 -14.86
N SER A 165 -8.87 -3.86 -14.18
CA SER A 165 -10.09 -3.05 -14.28
C SER A 165 -10.02 -2.05 -15.45
N ALA A 166 -11.13 -1.92 -16.19
CA ALA A 166 -11.39 -0.81 -17.09
C ALA A 166 -12.41 0.16 -16.46
N VAL A 167 -12.05 1.44 -16.31
CA VAL A 167 -12.91 2.50 -15.79
C VAL A 167 -13.45 3.32 -16.95
N VAL A 168 -14.76 3.47 -17.06
CA VAL A 168 -15.43 4.08 -18.22
C VAL A 168 -16.12 5.38 -17.85
N ALA A 169 -15.80 6.44 -18.59
CA ALA A 169 -16.41 7.77 -18.48
C ALA A 169 -16.85 8.28 -19.87
N PHE A 170 -17.60 9.38 -19.94
CA PHE A 170 -18.24 9.81 -21.19
C PHE A 170 -17.75 11.16 -21.71
N SER A 171 -16.76 11.75 -21.04
CA SER A 171 -15.99 12.91 -21.52
C SER A 171 -14.48 12.69 -21.41
N ALA A 172 -13.71 13.34 -22.28
CA ALA A 172 -12.24 13.31 -22.22
C ALA A 172 -11.70 13.94 -20.92
N GLN A 173 -12.40 14.93 -20.37
CA GLN A 173 -12.04 15.59 -19.10
C GLN A 173 -12.16 14.62 -17.91
N GLU A 174 -13.24 13.85 -17.82
CA GLU A 174 -13.38 12.78 -16.81
C GLU A 174 -12.30 11.71 -17.00
N VAL A 175 -12.05 11.25 -18.23
CA VAL A 175 -11.01 10.25 -18.54
C VAL A 175 -9.64 10.73 -18.04
N TYR A 176 -9.24 11.97 -18.33
CA TYR A 176 -7.99 12.53 -17.82
C TYR A 176 -7.98 12.68 -16.29
N ALA A 177 -9.07 13.15 -15.68
CA ALA A 177 -9.16 13.33 -14.22
C ALA A 177 -9.06 11.99 -13.46
N ILE A 178 -9.75 10.95 -13.94
CA ILE A 178 -9.70 9.59 -13.41
C ILE A 178 -8.30 9.00 -13.63
N ALA A 179 -7.70 9.21 -14.80
CA ALA A 179 -6.35 8.72 -15.10
C ALA A 179 -5.28 9.34 -14.18
N GLU A 180 -5.36 10.63 -13.86
CA GLU A 180 -4.49 11.23 -12.83
C GLU A 180 -4.80 10.70 -11.42
N ALA A 181 -6.07 10.49 -11.08
CA ALA A 181 -6.47 9.94 -9.78
C ALA A 181 -5.99 8.49 -9.58
N ILE A 182 -5.92 7.69 -10.65
CA ILE A 182 -5.34 6.33 -10.65
C ILE A 182 -3.82 6.42 -10.63
N ARG A 183 -3.15 7.20 -11.49
CA ARG A 183 -1.68 7.36 -11.47
C ARG A 183 -1.17 7.70 -10.06
N ARG A 184 -1.77 8.70 -9.41
CA ARG A 184 -1.39 9.16 -8.05
C ARG A 184 -1.64 8.13 -6.93
N ARG A 185 -2.26 6.98 -7.20
CA ARG A 185 -2.66 5.99 -6.16
C ARG A 185 -2.39 4.52 -6.53
N ARG A 186 -2.12 4.22 -7.80
CA ARG A 186 -1.94 2.88 -8.39
C ARG A 186 -0.79 2.84 -9.43
N GLY A 187 0.06 3.87 -9.48
CA GLY A 187 1.25 3.92 -10.35
C GLY A 187 0.96 4.35 -11.79
N GLY A 188 -0.11 3.83 -12.41
CA GLY A 188 -0.49 4.29 -13.76
C GLY A 188 -1.76 3.66 -14.30
N CYS A 189 -2.15 4.11 -15.49
CA CYS A 189 -3.18 3.49 -16.30
C CYS A 189 -2.97 3.78 -17.79
N ALA A 190 -3.44 2.87 -18.64
CA ALA A 190 -3.60 3.12 -20.06
C ALA A 190 -4.82 4.03 -20.30
N VAL A 191 -4.79 4.83 -21.36
CA VAL A 191 -5.88 5.75 -21.72
C VAL A 191 -6.38 5.48 -23.15
N VAL A 192 -7.66 5.16 -23.29
CA VAL A 192 -8.30 4.82 -24.59
C VAL A 192 -9.54 5.68 -24.85
N MET A 193 -9.49 6.53 -25.87
CA MET A 193 -10.61 7.41 -26.25
C MET A 193 -10.91 7.28 -27.75
N GLY A 194 -12.17 7.48 -28.14
CA GLY A 194 -12.62 7.31 -29.52
C GLY A 194 -11.86 8.15 -30.58
N ARG A 195 -11.28 9.29 -30.19
CA ARG A 195 -10.50 10.17 -31.08
C ARG A 195 -9.08 9.67 -31.40
N LEU A 196 -8.48 8.84 -30.52
CA LEU A 196 -7.12 8.32 -30.69
C LEU A 196 -7.00 7.49 -31.98
N SER A 197 -5.85 7.55 -32.66
CA SER A 197 -5.60 6.73 -33.87
C SER A 197 -5.57 5.24 -33.54
N PRO A 198 -5.72 4.35 -34.54
CA PRO A 198 -5.50 2.92 -34.34
C PRO A 198 -4.13 2.63 -33.71
N ARG A 199 -3.09 3.37 -34.12
CA ARG A 199 -1.71 3.25 -33.62
C ARG A 199 -1.58 3.60 -32.13
N THR A 200 -1.94 4.83 -31.73
CA THR A 200 -1.90 5.26 -30.31
C THR A 200 -2.76 4.35 -29.42
N ARG A 201 -3.95 3.96 -29.93
CA ARG A 201 -4.92 3.13 -29.21
C ARG A 201 -4.39 1.71 -29.01
N ASN A 202 -3.79 1.09 -30.03
CA ASN A 202 -3.17 -0.22 -29.91
C ASN A 202 -2.00 -0.18 -28.92
N ALA A 203 -1.10 0.79 -29.03
CA ALA A 203 0.04 0.91 -28.12
C ALA A 203 -0.38 1.08 -26.64
N GLN A 204 -1.47 1.81 -26.37
CA GLN A 204 -2.06 1.92 -25.02
C GLN A 204 -2.72 0.60 -24.56
N VAL A 205 -3.29 -0.21 -25.47
CA VAL A 205 -3.85 -1.53 -25.12
C VAL A 205 -2.78 -2.61 -24.95
N THR A 206 -1.69 -2.57 -25.74
CA THR A 206 -0.50 -3.41 -25.56
C THR A 206 0.10 -3.20 -24.18
N MET A 207 0.34 -1.95 -23.77
CA MET A 207 0.81 -1.58 -22.43
C MET A 207 -0.04 -2.17 -21.28
N TYR A 208 -1.35 -2.25 -21.46
CA TYR A 208 -2.28 -2.86 -20.51
C TYR A 208 -2.28 -4.41 -20.57
N GLN A 209 -2.18 -5.00 -21.76
CA GLN A 209 -2.11 -6.45 -21.93
C GLN A 209 -0.82 -7.03 -21.36
N ASP A 210 0.32 -6.40 -21.67
CA ASP A 210 1.69 -6.78 -21.25
C ASP A 210 1.95 -6.49 -19.75
N ARG A 211 0.98 -5.87 -19.06
CA ARG A 211 1.04 -5.50 -17.64
C ARG A 211 2.19 -4.53 -17.32
N GLU A 212 2.40 -3.52 -18.15
CA GLU A 212 3.02 -2.26 -17.70
C GLU A 212 2.05 -1.49 -16.78
N VAL A 213 0.74 -1.62 -16.99
CA VAL A 213 -0.33 -1.02 -16.17
C VAL A 213 -1.52 -1.97 -15.99
N ASP A 214 -1.99 -2.18 -14.75
CA ASP A 214 -3.15 -3.03 -14.46
C ASP A 214 -4.51 -2.32 -14.62
N PHE A 215 -4.52 -1.04 -14.98
CA PHE A 215 -5.73 -0.22 -15.09
C PHE A 215 -5.82 0.42 -16.47
N LEU A 216 -7.05 0.45 -16.99
CA LEU A 216 -7.43 1.15 -18.22
C LEU A 216 -8.47 2.21 -17.86
N VAL A 217 -8.35 3.42 -18.41
CA VAL A 217 -9.39 4.47 -18.34
C VAL A 217 -9.81 4.82 -19.75
N ALA A 218 -11.12 4.84 -20.00
CA ALA A 218 -11.61 4.92 -21.38
C ALA A 218 -12.98 5.58 -21.55
N THR A 219 -13.31 5.89 -22.80
CA THR A 219 -14.70 6.16 -23.21
C THR A 219 -15.43 4.89 -23.68
N ASP A 220 -16.72 5.02 -23.97
CA ASP A 220 -17.56 4.03 -24.64
C ASP A 220 -16.95 3.39 -25.90
N ALA A 221 -15.92 4.01 -26.49
CA ALA A 221 -15.09 3.44 -27.55
C ALA A 221 -14.45 2.07 -27.22
N ILE A 222 -14.30 1.65 -25.96
CA ILE A 222 -13.91 0.26 -25.63
C ILE A 222 -15.04 -0.75 -25.85
N GLY A 223 -16.29 -0.29 -25.88
CA GLY A 223 -17.47 -1.10 -26.17
C GLY A 223 -17.44 -1.70 -27.58
N MET A 224 -16.58 -1.23 -28.49
CA MET A 224 -16.47 -1.75 -29.85
C MET A 224 -15.01 -1.80 -30.33
N GLY A 225 -14.60 -2.94 -30.92
CA GLY A 225 -13.41 -3.03 -31.75
C GLY A 225 -12.03 -2.93 -31.08
N LEU A 226 -11.87 -3.50 -29.89
CA LEU A 226 -10.56 -3.74 -29.25
C LEU A 226 -10.46 -5.15 -28.68
N ASN A 227 -9.29 -5.78 -28.83
CA ASN A 227 -8.97 -7.09 -28.23
C ASN A 227 -8.19 -6.93 -26.91
N MET A 228 -8.92 -6.69 -25.82
CA MET A 228 -8.40 -6.47 -24.46
C MET A 228 -9.06 -7.41 -23.44
N ASP A 229 -8.24 -8.13 -22.66
CA ASP A 229 -8.72 -9.05 -21.62
C ASP A 229 -8.94 -8.30 -20.29
N VAL A 230 -10.14 -7.74 -20.14
CA VAL A 230 -10.57 -7.01 -18.94
C VAL A 230 -11.31 -7.97 -18.01
N ASP A 231 -11.03 -7.92 -16.71
CA ASP A 231 -11.69 -8.78 -15.70
C ASP A 231 -12.85 -8.04 -14.99
N HIS A 232 -12.75 -6.71 -14.90
CA HIS A 232 -13.76 -5.85 -14.28
C HIS A 232 -14.02 -4.56 -15.07
N VAL A 233 -15.28 -4.16 -15.25
CA VAL A 233 -15.68 -2.87 -15.85
C VAL A 233 -16.40 -1.99 -14.82
N ALA A 234 -15.84 -0.80 -14.54
CA ALA A 234 -16.41 0.16 -13.59
C ALA A 234 -16.90 1.44 -14.30
N PHE A 235 -18.20 1.72 -14.25
CA PHE A 235 -18.75 2.98 -14.76
C PHE A 235 -18.46 4.14 -13.78
N ALA A 236 -17.80 5.19 -14.26
CA ALA A 236 -17.55 6.41 -13.49
C ALA A 236 -18.68 7.45 -13.64
N SER A 237 -19.44 7.38 -14.73
CA SER A 237 -20.68 8.11 -14.96
C SER A 237 -21.71 7.16 -15.57
N LEU A 238 -23.00 7.46 -15.37
CA LEU A 238 -24.13 6.80 -16.05
C LEU A 238 -24.85 7.76 -17.00
N GLN A 239 -24.25 8.92 -17.28
CA GLN A 239 -24.74 9.91 -18.24
C GLN A 239 -23.76 10.06 -19.41
N LYS A 240 -24.31 10.18 -20.62
CA LYS A 240 -23.60 10.34 -21.88
C LYS A 240 -24.16 11.53 -22.64
N PHE A 241 -23.30 12.24 -23.37
CA PHE A 241 -23.68 13.36 -24.23
C PHE A 241 -23.80 12.90 -25.69
N ASP A 242 -25.01 12.93 -26.24
CA ASP A 242 -25.32 12.45 -27.60
C ASP A 242 -25.27 13.58 -28.65
N GLY A 243 -24.37 14.55 -28.48
CA GLY A 243 -24.23 15.71 -29.36
C GLY A 243 -25.21 16.87 -29.06
N ASN A 244 -26.44 16.55 -28.66
CA ASN A 244 -27.46 17.56 -28.33
C ASN A 244 -27.63 17.81 -26.83
N SER A 245 -27.65 16.74 -26.02
CA SER A 245 -27.90 16.84 -24.57
C SER A 245 -27.28 15.67 -23.79
N PRO A 246 -27.01 15.84 -22.49
CA PRO A 246 -26.68 14.73 -21.60
C PRO A 246 -27.94 13.92 -21.29
N ARG A 247 -27.88 12.60 -21.51
CA ARG A 247 -28.92 11.62 -21.16
C ARG A 247 -28.35 10.46 -20.34
N ALA A 248 -29.22 9.67 -19.71
CA ALA A 248 -28.82 8.40 -19.12
C ALA A 248 -28.41 7.37 -20.19
N LEU A 249 -27.51 6.46 -19.83
CA LEU A 249 -27.19 5.28 -20.65
C LEU A 249 -28.40 4.34 -20.80
N SER A 250 -28.54 3.75 -21.98
CA SER A 250 -29.44 2.60 -22.16
C SER A 250 -28.83 1.33 -21.56
N ALA A 251 -29.67 0.37 -21.18
CA ALA A 251 -29.20 -0.93 -20.71
C ALA A 251 -28.38 -1.68 -21.79
N GLN A 252 -28.68 -1.45 -23.08
CA GLN A 252 -27.95 -2.04 -24.20
C GLN A 252 -26.53 -1.44 -24.36
N GLU A 253 -26.36 -0.12 -24.23
CA GLU A 253 -25.02 0.52 -24.21
C GLU A 253 -24.22 0.06 -23.00
N ALA A 254 -24.83 0.04 -21.82
CA ALA A 254 -24.20 -0.45 -20.60
C ALA A 254 -23.77 -1.92 -20.75
N ALA A 255 -24.59 -2.78 -21.36
CA ALA A 255 -24.25 -4.17 -21.64
C ALA A 255 -23.14 -4.34 -22.70
N GLN A 256 -23.09 -3.50 -23.74
CA GLN A 256 -22.03 -3.51 -24.74
C GLN A 256 -20.66 -3.15 -24.14
N ILE A 257 -20.66 -2.24 -23.16
CA ILE A 257 -19.47 -1.80 -22.42
C ILE A 257 -19.09 -2.84 -21.34
N ALA A 258 -20.02 -3.22 -20.46
CA ALA A 258 -19.80 -4.23 -19.40
C ALA A 258 -19.48 -5.62 -19.98
N GLY A 259 -20.00 -5.95 -21.17
CA GLY A 259 -19.67 -7.15 -21.92
C GLY A 259 -18.23 -7.24 -22.43
N ARG A 260 -17.38 -6.24 -22.15
CA ARG A 260 -15.92 -6.31 -22.33
C ARG A 260 -15.21 -6.98 -21.14
N ALA A 261 -15.84 -7.07 -19.96
CA ALA A 261 -15.35 -7.88 -18.85
C ALA A 261 -15.60 -9.37 -19.09
N GLY A 262 -14.57 -10.21 -18.94
CA GLY A 262 -14.65 -11.67 -19.09
C GLY A 262 -14.73 -12.15 -20.55
N ARG A 263 -13.62 -12.67 -21.08
CA ARG A 263 -13.49 -13.21 -22.46
C ARG A 263 -13.36 -14.72 -22.52
N GLY A 264 -13.81 -15.31 -23.62
CA GLY A 264 -13.85 -16.75 -23.82
C GLY A 264 -14.64 -17.41 -22.70
N MET A 265 -14.02 -18.38 -22.02
CA MET A 265 -14.58 -19.10 -20.86
C MET A 265 -14.32 -18.41 -19.50
N ARG A 266 -13.74 -17.21 -19.47
CA ARG A 266 -13.53 -16.47 -18.20
C ARG A 266 -14.73 -15.58 -17.89
N ASP A 267 -15.32 -15.80 -16.71
CA ASP A 267 -16.34 -14.93 -16.13
C ASP A 267 -15.78 -13.52 -15.89
N GLY A 268 -16.64 -12.51 -16.02
CA GLY A 268 -16.29 -11.11 -15.82
C GLY A 268 -17.19 -10.44 -14.78
N THR A 269 -16.77 -9.27 -14.29
CA THR A 269 -17.58 -8.47 -13.36
C THR A 269 -17.79 -7.04 -13.85
N PHE A 270 -18.86 -6.41 -13.39
CA PHE A 270 -19.11 -4.99 -13.64
C PHE A 270 -19.63 -4.27 -12.40
N GLY A 271 -19.45 -2.96 -12.33
CA GLY A 271 -19.85 -2.15 -11.19
C GLY A 271 -19.82 -0.66 -11.52
N THR A 272 -19.94 0.17 -10.51
CA THR A 272 -19.76 1.63 -10.65
C THR A 272 -18.62 2.11 -9.75
N THR A 273 -18.03 3.26 -10.05
CA THR A 273 -17.11 3.89 -9.09
C THR A 273 -17.93 4.42 -7.90
N ALA A 274 -17.36 4.46 -6.70
CA ALA A 274 -18.08 4.95 -5.51
C ALA A 274 -18.36 6.48 -5.49
N GLU A 275 -18.01 7.19 -6.56
CA GLU A 275 -18.39 8.60 -6.81
C GLU A 275 -19.54 8.69 -7.83
N CYS A 276 -19.88 7.57 -8.47
CA CYS A 276 -20.99 7.38 -9.39
C CYS A 276 -22.21 6.77 -8.65
N PRO A 277 -23.47 7.10 -9.01
CA PRO A 277 -24.63 6.37 -8.52
C PRO A 277 -24.53 4.86 -8.81
N PRO A 278 -25.13 3.98 -7.97
CA PRO A 278 -25.25 2.56 -8.30
C PRO A 278 -26.17 2.35 -9.50
N LEU A 279 -25.96 1.24 -10.23
CA LEU A 279 -26.92 0.78 -11.23
C LEU A 279 -28.24 0.37 -10.54
N SER A 280 -29.38 0.55 -11.21
CA SER A 280 -30.66 0.04 -10.73
C SER A 280 -30.75 -1.48 -10.91
N ASP A 281 -31.49 -2.15 -10.03
CA ASP A 281 -31.68 -3.61 -10.08
C ASP A 281 -32.26 -4.09 -11.42
N GLU A 282 -33.13 -3.28 -12.05
CA GLU A 282 -33.64 -3.52 -13.39
C GLU A 282 -32.53 -3.50 -14.46
N MET A 283 -31.64 -2.50 -14.42
CA MET A 283 -30.54 -2.38 -15.38
C MET A 283 -29.51 -3.49 -15.16
N VAL A 284 -29.21 -3.86 -13.90
CA VAL A 284 -28.37 -5.02 -13.56
C VAL A 284 -28.98 -6.30 -14.14
N SER A 285 -30.25 -6.56 -13.88
CA SER A 285 -30.97 -7.75 -14.38
C SER A 285 -30.96 -7.84 -15.91
N LYS A 286 -31.18 -6.73 -16.62
CA LYS A 286 -31.08 -6.69 -18.09
C LYS A 286 -29.66 -6.97 -18.60
N ILE A 287 -28.62 -6.45 -17.92
CA ILE A 287 -27.21 -6.68 -18.30
C ILE A 287 -26.79 -8.14 -18.06
N GLU A 288 -27.10 -8.71 -16.89
CA GLU A 288 -26.74 -10.09 -16.52
C GLU A 288 -27.54 -11.13 -17.32
N GLY A 289 -28.85 -10.91 -17.49
CA GLY A 289 -29.74 -11.76 -18.28
C GLY A 289 -29.66 -11.55 -19.79
N HIS A 290 -28.88 -10.56 -20.26
CA HIS A 290 -28.76 -10.16 -21.67
C HIS A 290 -30.11 -9.89 -22.38
N HIS A 291 -31.13 -9.44 -21.64
CA HIS A 291 -32.48 -9.21 -22.15
C HIS A 291 -32.75 -7.71 -22.34
N PHE A 292 -32.93 -7.28 -23.59
CA PHE A 292 -33.10 -5.87 -23.97
C PHE A 292 -34.29 -5.69 -24.90
N GLU A 293 -34.83 -4.47 -24.92
CA GLU A 293 -35.92 -4.06 -25.80
C GLU A 293 -35.53 -4.22 -27.28
N PRO A 294 -36.39 -4.83 -28.13
CA PRO A 294 -36.13 -4.89 -29.56
C PRO A 294 -36.08 -3.51 -30.21
N LEU A 295 -35.28 -3.37 -31.26
CA LEU A 295 -35.23 -2.17 -32.08
C LEU A 295 -36.59 -1.94 -32.77
N GLN A 296 -37.06 -0.69 -32.75
CA GLN A 296 -38.38 -0.32 -33.28
C GLN A 296 -38.31 0.17 -34.73
N ALA A 297 -37.19 0.77 -35.13
CA ALA A 297 -36.92 1.17 -36.51
C ALA A 297 -35.42 1.10 -36.81
N LEU A 298 -35.07 1.00 -38.10
CA LEU A 298 -33.72 1.21 -38.60
C LEU A 298 -33.62 2.59 -39.29
N VAL A 299 -32.48 3.24 -39.12
CA VAL A 299 -32.16 4.49 -39.83
C VAL A 299 -31.91 4.17 -41.29
N TRP A 300 -32.58 4.90 -42.18
CA TRP A 300 -32.54 4.72 -43.62
C TRP A 300 -32.34 6.07 -44.32
N ARG A 301 -31.67 6.02 -45.47
CA ARG A 301 -31.53 7.10 -46.44
C ARG A 301 -31.66 6.46 -47.82
N ASN A 302 -32.24 7.18 -48.77
CA ASN A 302 -32.32 6.70 -50.14
C ASN A 302 -30.92 6.50 -50.74
N SER A 303 -30.75 5.45 -51.54
CA SER A 303 -29.52 5.10 -52.25
C SER A 303 -29.64 5.29 -53.77
N ASP A 304 -30.86 5.48 -54.31
CA ASP A 304 -31.10 5.80 -55.73
C ASP A 304 -31.20 7.32 -55.90
N LEU A 305 -30.04 7.95 -56.15
CA LEU A 305 -29.85 9.40 -56.10
C LEU A 305 -29.88 10.03 -57.49
N ASP A 306 -30.65 11.11 -57.66
CA ASP A 306 -30.67 11.83 -58.93
C ASP A 306 -29.69 13.01 -58.96
N PHE A 307 -28.61 12.82 -59.71
CA PHE A 307 -27.59 13.84 -59.95
C PHE A 307 -27.97 14.84 -61.07
N SER A 308 -29.24 14.93 -61.52
CA SER A 308 -29.63 15.87 -62.58
C SER A 308 -29.40 17.35 -62.21
N SER A 309 -29.56 17.69 -60.93
CA SER A 309 -29.33 19.02 -60.35
C SER A 309 -29.06 18.91 -58.84
N ILE A 310 -28.56 19.98 -58.21
CA ILE A 310 -28.39 20.02 -56.75
C ILE A 310 -29.74 19.84 -56.03
N ASP A 311 -30.80 20.46 -56.55
CA ASP A 311 -32.12 20.43 -55.92
C ASP A 311 -32.76 19.03 -56.04
N ALA A 312 -32.68 18.39 -57.22
CA ALA A 312 -33.11 17.00 -57.40
C ALA A 312 -32.30 16.01 -56.54
N LEU A 313 -31.00 16.27 -56.33
CA LEU A 313 -30.18 15.45 -55.44
C LEU A 313 -30.66 15.60 -53.99
N LEU A 314 -30.92 16.82 -53.51
CA LEU A 314 -31.48 17.09 -52.18
C LEU A 314 -32.86 16.45 -52.00
N ASP A 315 -33.75 16.55 -52.99
CA ASP A 315 -35.07 15.90 -52.98
C ASP A 315 -34.94 14.37 -52.92
N SER A 316 -34.02 13.78 -53.71
CA SER A 316 -33.79 12.34 -53.71
C SER A 316 -33.16 11.83 -52.40
N LEU A 317 -32.29 12.61 -51.75
CA LEU A 317 -31.76 12.34 -50.41
C LEU A 317 -32.83 12.50 -49.31
N GLY A 318 -33.76 13.43 -49.49
CA GLY A 318 -34.88 13.73 -48.59
C GLY A 318 -36.10 12.81 -48.73
N ALA A 319 -36.06 11.82 -49.64
CA ALA A 319 -37.17 10.91 -49.91
C ALA A 319 -37.67 10.17 -48.65
N PRO A 320 -38.99 9.91 -48.53
CA PRO A 320 -39.56 9.21 -47.38
C PRO A 320 -39.18 7.72 -47.37
N SER A 321 -39.11 7.14 -46.18
CA SER A 321 -38.79 5.71 -45.99
C SER A 321 -39.85 4.80 -46.62
N PRO A 322 -39.47 3.82 -47.48
CA PRO A 322 -40.41 3.12 -48.37
C PRO A 322 -41.28 2.06 -47.68
N GLN A 323 -40.97 1.68 -46.44
CA GLN A 323 -41.69 0.67 -45.67
C GLN A 323 -41.62 0.95 -44.16
N PRO A 324 -42.62 0.53 -43.36
CA PRO A 324 -42.67 0.82 -41.92
C PRO A 324 -41.42 0.32 -41.17
N GLY A 325 -41.06 0.95 -40.05
CA GLY A 325 -39.89 0.56 -39.25
C GLY A 325 -38.54 0.73 -39.98
N LEU A 326 -38.54 1.45 -41.10
CA LEU A 326 -37.44 2.30 -41.52
C LEU A 326 -37.80 3.74 -41.14
N THR A 327 -36.83 4.56 -40.75
CA THR A 327 -37.00 5.98 -40.41
C THR A 327 -35.88 6.81 -41.00
N LYS A 328 -36.12 8.10 -41.27
CA LYS A 328 -35.00 9.05 -41.44
C LYS A 328 -34.22 9.13 -40.12
N GLY A 329 -32.89 9.21 -40.21
CA GLY A 329 -32.01 9.48 -39.07
C GLY A 329 -31.80 10.97 -38.83
N ASN A 330 -30.67 11.32 -38.22
CA ASN A 330 -30.19 12.69 -38.18
C ASN A 330 -29.90 13.21 -39.61
N ASP A 331 -29.92 14.53 -39.80
CA ASP A 331 -29.36 15.13 -40.99
C ASP A 331 -27.83 14.99 -40.96
N ALA A 332 -27.32 14.06 -41.77
CA ALA A 332 -25.89 13.75 -41.84
C ALA A 332 -25.08 14.93 -42.40
N THR A 333 -23.79 14.99 -42.02
CA THR A 333 -22.89 16.11 -42.37
C THR A 333 -22.80 16.35 -43.88
N ASP A 334 -22.81 15.30 -44.68
CA ASP A 334 -22.79 15.38 -46.15
C ASP A 334 -24.04 16.08 -46.72
N HIS A 335 -25.23 15.78 -46.17
CA HIS A 335 -26.49 16.43 -46.53
C HIS A 335 -26.52 17.90 -46.06
N ILE A 336 -26.02 18.21 -44.86
CA ILE A 336 -25.93 19.58 -44.35
C ILE A 336 -25.01 20.42 -45.23
N VAL A 337 -23.79 19.94 -45.50
CA VAL A 337 -22.79 20.63 -46.33
C VAL A 337 -23.30 20.81 -47.77
N LEU A 338 -23.97 19.81 -48.35
CA LEU A 338 -24.63 19.95 -49.65
C LEU A 338 -25.74 21.01 -49.64
N SER A 339 -26.59 21.05 -48.59
CA SER A 339 -27.67 22.04 -48.47
C SER A 339 -27.14 23.47 -48.24
N GLN A 340 -25.96 23.63 -47.65
CA GLN A 340 -25.32 24.93 -47.44
C GLN A 340 -24.56 25.40 -48.69
N LEU A 341 -23.62 24.60 -49.22
CA LEU A 341 -22.88 24.90 -50.45
C LEU A 341 -23.84 25.04 -51.65
N GLY A 342 -24.93 24.28 -51.66
CA GLY A 342 -26.03 24.41 -52.62
C GLY A 342 -26.83 25.72 -52.54
N ARG A 343 -26.47 26.67 -51.67
CA ARG A 343 -26.98 28.06 -51.66
C ARG A 343 -25.96 29.06 -52.20
N GLU A 344 -24.71 28.65 -52.40
CA GLU A 344 -23.68 29.52 -52.95
C GLU A 344 -23.78 29.60 -54.48
N ASP A 345 -24.00 30.81 -54.96
CA ASP A 345 -24.15 31.14 -56.39
C ASP A 345 -22.97 30.66 -57.25
N ALA A 346 -21.75 30.65 -56.68
CA ALA A 346 -20.55 30.15 -57.35
C ALA A 346 -20.57 28.62 -57.49
N ILE A 347 -20.89 27.89 -56.41
CA ILE A 347 -21.01 26.44 -56.41
C ILE A 347 -22.13 25.97 -57.36
N ARG A 348 -23.30 26.64 -57.34
CA ARG A 348 -24.39 26.35 -58.29
C ARG A 348 -23.98 26.50 -59.76
N LYS A 349 -23.22 27.56 -60.09
CA LYS A 349 -22.74 27.81 -61.46
C LYS A 349 -21.68 26.82 -61.89
N LEU A 350 -20.82 26.36 -60.97
CA LEU A 350 -19.86 25.29 -61.24
C LEU A 350 -20.56 23.94 -61.45
N ALA A 351 -21.52 23.57 -60.59
CA ALA A 351 -22.25 22.29 -60.58
C ALA A 351 -23.31 22.13 -61.70
N ALA A 352 -23.12 22.76 -62.86
CA ALA A 352 -24.10 22.83 -63.95
C ALA A 352 -24.26 21.55 -64.81
N SER A 353 -23.80 20.38 -64.36
CA SER A 353 -23.91 19.11 -65.10
C SER A 353 -23.93 17.89 -64.19
N ARG A 354 -24.53 16.78 -64.65
CA ARG A 354 -24.69 15.54 -63.86
C ARG A 354 -23.38 15.03 -63.23
N ALA A 355 -22.29 15.09 -63.99
CA ALA A 355 -20.96 14.70 -63.50
C ALA A 355 -20.43 15.64 -62.40
N ARG A 356 -20.68 16.95 -62.50
CA ARG A 356 -20.25 17.91 -61.46
C ARG A 356 -21.18 17.92 -60.23
N VAL A 357 -22.46 17.59 -60.37
CA VAL A 357 -23.35 17.37 -59.21
C VAL A 357 -22.92 16.12 -58.43
N ALA A 358 -22.54 15.04 -59.12
CA ALA A 358 -21.95 13.86 -58.49
C ALA A 358 -20.60 14.18 -57.80
N LEU A 359 -19.72 14.92 -58.47
CA LEU A 359 -18.44 15.36 -57.89
C LEU A 359 -18.61 16.26 -56.64
N LEU A 360 -19.61 17.15 -56.63
CA LEU A 360 -19.97 17.94 -55.44
C LEU A 360 -20.45 17.02 -54.31
N TRP A 361 -21.28 16.03 -54.61
CA TRP A 361 -21.75 15.06 -53.62
C TRP A 361 -20.62 14.25 -53.01
N GLU A 362 -19.68 13.76 -53.82
CA GLU A 362 -18.50 13.04 -53.35
C GLU A 362 -17.58 13.93 -52.49
N ALA A 363 -17.49 15.24 -52.79
CA ALA A 363 -16.79 16.20 -51.95
C ALA A 363 -17.52 16.44 -50.61
N CYS A 364 -18.85 16.49 -50.60
CA CYS A 364 -19.64 16.57 -49.37
C CYS A 364 -19.51 15.32 -48.47
N GLN A 365 -19.12 14.16 -49.03
CA GLN A 365 -18.87 12.93 -48.25
C GLN A 365 -17.50 12.89 -47.52
N ILE A 366 -16.66 13.92 -47.64
CA ILE A 366 -15.39 14.01 -46.89
C ILE A 366 -15.71 14.09 -45.38
N PRO A 367 -15.23 13.16 -44.52
CA PRO A 367 -15.64 13.15 -43.11
C PRO A 367 -15.08 14.32 -42.28
N ASP A 368 -15.94 15.01 -41.52
CA ASP A 368 -15.46 15.93 -40.46
C ASP A 368 -14.98 15.15 -39.22
N PHE A 369 -13.72 14.73 -39.25
CA PHE A 369 -13.03 14.16 -38.10
C PHE A 369 -12.74 15.17 -36.97
N ARG A 370 -12.96 16.48 -37.19
CA ARG A 370 -12.71 17.52 -36.18
C ARG A 370 -13.94 17.77 -35.31
N LYS A 371 -15.15 17.59 -35.86
CA LYS A 371 -16.45 17.95 -35.25
C LYS A 371 -16.45 19.39 -34.73
N LEU A 372 -16.01 20.33 -35.58
CA LEU A 372 -16.00 21.75 -35.25
C LEU A 372 -17.41 22.32 -35.42
N ALA A 373 -17.86 23.12 -34.44
CA ALA A 373 -19.12 23.86 -34.52
C ALA A 373 -18.98 25.16 -35.35
N ASP A 374 -18.18 25.13 -36.42
CA ASP A 374 -17.84 26.28 -37.26
C ASP A 374 -17.74 25.91 -38.75
N ASP A 375 -17.88 26.92 -39.62
CA ASP A 375 -17.95 26.75 -41.08
C ASP A 375 -16.60 26.40 -41.74
N THR A 376 -15.57 25.98 -40.99
CA THR A 376 -14.26 25.62 -41.56
C THR A 376 -14.33 24.34 -42.41
N HIS A 377 -15.15 23.36 -42.03
CA HIS A 377 -15.31 22.15 -42.83
C HIS A 377 -16.05 22.43 -44.15
N MET A 378 -17.16 23.18 -44.11
CA MET A 378 -17.91 23.61 -45.29
C MET A 378 -17.01 24.35 -46.30
N ARG A 379 -16.20 25.32 -45.84
CA ARG A 379 -15.26 26.07 -46.68
C ARG A 379 -14.13 25.21 -47.25
N LEU A 380 -13.70 24.17 -46.54
CA LEU A 380 -12.73 23.20 -47.07
C LEU A 380 -13.35 22.36 -48.21
N VAL A 381 -14.56 21.82 -48.00
CA VAL A 381 -15.28 21.04 -49.02
C VAL A 381 -15.56 21.88 -50.27
N GLY A 382 -16.07 23.10 -50.10
CA GLY A 382 -16.32 24.03 -51.22
C GLY A 382 -15.05 24.30 -52.04
N ARG A 383 -13.92 24.56 -51.37
CA ARG A 383 -12.63 24.77 -52.05
C ARG A 383 -12.11 23.51 -52.76
N ILE A 384 -12.29 22.33 -52.17
CA ILE A 384 -11.93 21.05 -52.80
C ILE A 384 -12.76 20.84 -54.06
N PHE A 385 -14.08 21.06 -53.99
CA PHE A 385 -14.96 20.97 -55.14
C PHE A 385 -14.58 21.97 -56.24
N THR A 386 -14.27 23.24 -55.92
CA THR A 386 -13.83 24.22 -56.92
C THR A 386 -12.58 23.75 -57.67
N HIS A 387 -11.52 23.34 -56.96
CA HIS A 387 -10.30 22.81 -57.61
C HIS A 387 -10.60 21.56 -58.47
N LEU A 388 -11.42 20.62 -58.00
CA LEU A 388 -11.79 19.44 -58.79
C LEU A 388 -12.69 19.77 -60.00
N ALA A 389 -13.52 20.81 -59.92
CA ALA A 389 -14.40 21.24 -61.01
C ALA A 389 -13.68 22.09 -62.06
N GLU A 390 -12.63 22.83 -61.69
CA GLU A 390 -11.86 23.75 -62.54
C GLU A 390 -10.55 23.13 -63.04
N ASP A 391 -9.69 22.65 -62.13
CA ASP A 391 -8.36 22.07 -62.43
C ASP A 391 -8.43 20.56 -62.75
N GLY A 392 -9.53 19.89 -62.41
CA GLY A 392 -9.74 18.44 -62.56
C GLY A 392 -9.01 17.57 -61.52
N VAL A 393 -8.07 18.15 -60.76
CA VAL A 393 -7.29 17.51 -59.68
C VAL A 393 -6.91 18.55 -58.63
N LEU A 394 -6.66 18.11 -57.41
CA LEU A 394 -6.19 18.99 -56.34
C LEU A 394 -4.69 19.36 -56.53
N PRO A 395 -4.29 20.63 -56.30
CA PRO A 395 -2.89 21.04 -56.40
C PRO A 395 -2.00 20.34 -55.36
N SER A 396 -0.97 19.61 -55.82
CA SER A 396 -0.09 18.81 -54.96
C SER A 396 0.64 19.64 -53.89
N ASP A 397 1.08 20.86 -54.23
CA ASP A 397 1.73 21.77 -53.27
C ASP A 397 0.79 22.22 -52.15
N TRP A 398 -0.51 22.34 -52.44
CA TRP A 398 -1.52 22.69 -51.43
C TRP A 398 -1.74 21.52 -50.47
N ILE A 399 -1.88 20.29 -50.99
CA ILE A 399 -1.98 19.08 -50.15
C ILE A 399 -0.74 18.92 -49.28
N ALA A 400 0.47 19.00 -49.88
CA ALA A 400 1.73 18.87 -49.16
C ALA A 400 1.88 19.93 -48.06
N SER A 401 1.52 21.19 -48.34
CA SER A 401 1.48 22.29 -47.35
C SER A 401 0.53 21.98 -46.18
N GLN A 402 -0.66 21.43 -46.47
CA GLN A 402 -1.64 21.10 -45.44
C GLN A 402 -1.21 19.89 -44.59
N ILE A 403 -0.63 18.84 -45.19
CA ILE A 403 -0.04 17.69 -44.48
C ILE A 403 1.12 18.16 -43.58
N ALA A 404 2.04 18.96 -44.12
CA ALA A 404 3.18 19.49 -43.38
C ALA A 404 2.74 20.32 -42.15
N SER A 405 1.67 21.12 -42.27
CA SER A 405 1.12 21.90 -41.15
C SER A 405 0.59 21.03 -40.00
N CYS A 406 0.20 19.79 -40.28
CA CYS A 406 -0.24 18.82 -39.28
C CYS A 406 0.91 18.02 -38.64
N THR A 407 2.10 18.01 -39.24
CA THR A 407 3.21 17.09 -38.88
C THR A 407 3.96 17.50 -37.60
N SER A 408 3.80 18.74 -37.12
CA SER A 408 4.43 19.19 -35.87
C SER A 408 3.96 18.35 -34.67
N THR A 409 4.93 17.85 -33.89
CA THR A 409 4.69 17.07 -32.67
C THR A 409 4.63 17.91 -31.40
N GLU A 410 4.85 19.22 -31.45
CA GLU A 410 4.88 20.12 -30.28
C GLU A 410 3.50 20.41 -29.67
N GLY A 411 3.44 20.99 -28.46
CA GLY A 411 2.20 21.40 -27.79
C GLY A 411 1.79 20.48 -26.61
N ASP A 412 0.49 20.36 -26.37
CA ASP A 412 -0.11 19.51 -25.33
C ASP A 412 -0.82 18.27 -25.94
N LEU A 413 -1.73 17.64 -25.18
CA LEU A 413 -2.53 16.49 -25.66
C LEU A 413 -3.62 16.92 -26.64
N ASP A 414 -4.35 18.00 -26.34
CA ASP A 414 -5.51 18.44 -27.12
C ASP A 414 -5.07 19.07 -28.46
N THR A 415 -3.91 19.74 -28.47
CA THR A 415 -3.22 20.17 -29.69
C THR A 415 -2.90 18.99 -30.62
N LEU A 416 -2.33 17.90 -30.08
CA LEU A 416 -2.04 16.71 -30.89
C LEU A 416 -3.32 16.00 -31.33
N MET A 417 -4.34 15.87 -30.49
CA MET A 417 -5.64 15.31 -30.91
C MET A 417 -6.30 16.16 -32.01
N SER A 418 -6.13 17.49 -31.98
CA SER A 418 -6.62 18.39 -33.03
C SER A 418 -5.86 18.18 -34.35
N ARG A 419 -4.52 18.12 -34.33
CA ARG A 419 -3.71 17.78 -35.51
C ARG A 419 -4.02 16.37 -36.03
N LEU A 420 -4.29 15.41 -35.14
CA LEU A 420 -4.66 14.05 -35.49
C LEU A 420 -6.05 13.95 -36.15
N SER A 421 -7.02 14.74 -35.67
CA SER A 421 -8.30 14.96 -36.37
C SER A 421 -8.10 15.66 -37.72
N ALA A 422 -7.12 16.56 -37.85
CA ALA A 422 -6.85 17.28 -39.09
C ALA A 422 -6.17 16.41 -40.17
N ILE A 423 -5.17 15.61 -39.80
CA ILE A 423 -4.42 14.78 -40.76
C ILE A 423 -5.27 13.66 -41.36
N ARG A 424 -6.26 13.10 -40.63
CA ARG A 424 -7.16 12.08 -41.19
C ARG A 424 -8.03 12.58 -42.33
N VAL A 425 -8.42 13.86 -42.32
CA VAL A 425 -9.12 14.49 -43.45
C VAL A 425 -8.22 14.46 -44.69
N TRP A 426 -6.94 14.78 -44.52
CA TRP A 426 -5.95 14.75 -45.61
C TRP A 426 -5.53 13.33 -46.02
N ALA A 427 -5.52 12.36 -45.12
CA ALA A 427 -5.31 10.95 -45.45
C ALA A 427 -6.47 10.39 -46.30
N TYR A 428 -7.73 10.72 -45.95
CA TYR A 428 -8.91 10.39 -46.77
C TYR A 428 -8.83 11.04 -48.16
N ILE A 429 -8.45 12.33 -48.24
CA ILE A 429 -8.28 13.04 -49.52
C ILE A 429 -7.13 12.42 -50.33
N ALA A 430 -5.99 12.08 -49.73
CA ALA A 430 -4.88 11.44 -50.41
C ALA A 430 -5.22 10.03 -50.92
N ALA A 431 -6.13 9.30 -50.25
CA ALA A 431 -6.64 8.00 -50.70
C ALA A 431 -7.46 8.09 -52.01
N ARG A 432 -7.96 9.28 -52.39
CA ARG A 432 -8.64 9.53 -53.67
C ARG A 432 -7.63 9.70 -54.81
N ALA A 433 -7.17 8.57 -55.34
CA ALA A 433 -6.25 8.51 -56.49
C ALA A 433 -6.82 9.11 -57.78
N ASP A 434 -8.12 9.34 -57.83
CA ASP A 434 -8.86 10.06 -58.86
C ASP A 434 -8.87 11.59 -58.68
N TRP A 435 -8.54 12.10 -57.49
CA TRP A 435 -8.49 13.52 -57.15
C TRP A 435 -7.05 14.07 -57.06
N VAL A 436 -6.06 13.21 -56.85
CA VAL A 436 -4.71 13.61 -56.40
C VAL A 436 -3.62 13.06 -57.34
N ARG A 437 -2.80 13.95 -57.90
CA ARG A 437 -1.58 13.54 -58.64
C ARG A 437 -0.59 12.89 -57.68
N ASP A 438 0.04 11.80 -58.12
CA ASP A 438 1.02 11.04 -57.34
C ASP A 438 0.48 10.59 -55.97
N ALA A 439 -0.79 10.17 -55.94
CA ALA A 439 -1.53 9.84 -54.73
C ALA A 439 -0.80 8.90 -53.76
N ALA A 440 -0.01 7.93 -54.24
CA ALA A 440 0.81 7.07 -53.39
C ALA A 440 1.84 7.84 -52.55
N VAL A 441 2.45 8.90 -53.11
CA VAL A 441 3.41 9.77 -52.40
C VAL A 441 2.68 10.61 -51.35
N GLN A 442 1.50 11.15 -51.70
CA GLN A 442 0.69 11.94 -50.77
C GLN A 442 0.08 11.08 -49.64
N GLN A 443 -0.27 9.82 -49.92
CA GLN A 443 -0.73 8.85 -48.93
C GLN A 443 0.38 8.51 -47.94
N GLU A 444 1.60 8.22 -48.41
CA GLU A 444 2.71 7.91 -47.52
C GLU A 444 3.15 9.14 -46.70
N ALA A 445 3.12 10.34 -47.28
CA ALA A 445 3.32 11.59 -46.53
C ALA A 445 2.25 11.82 -45.45
N ALA A 446 0.97 11.60 -45.78
CA ALA A 446 -0.13 11.73 -44.82
C ALA A 446 -0.05 10.67 -43.72
N ARG A 447 0.36 9.45 -44.05
CA ARG A 447 0.60 8.34 -43.12
C ARG A 447 1.75 8.62 -42.17
N ALA A 448 2.89 9.07 -42.68
CA ALA A 448 4.04 9.44 -41.86
C ALA A 448 3.69 10.57 -40.87
N ALA A 449 2.84 11.51 -41.28
CA ALA A 449 2.31 12.55 -40.40
C ALA A 449 1.28 12.01 -39.37
N GLU A 450 0.35 11.11 -39.73
CA GLU A 450 -0.53 10.45 -38.74
C GLU A 450 0.28 9.64 -37.72
N ASP A 451 1.29 8.89 -38.16
CA ASP A 451 2.13 8.06 -37.27
C ASP A 451 3.00 8.93 -36.34
N ALA A 452 3.67 9.97 -36.84
CA ALA A 452 4.48 10.87 -36.03
C ALA A 452 3.66 11.59 -34.94
N VAL A 453 2.46 12.08 -35.28
CA VAL A 453 1.53 12.68 -34.31
C VAL A 453 0.96 11.63 -33.35
N SER A 454 0.72 10.40 -33.82
CA SER A 454 0.22 9.28 -33.00
C SER A 454 1.22 8.81 -31.94
N ASP A 455 2.51 8.76 -32.30
CA ASP A 455 3.57 8.34 -31.38
C ASP A 455 3.88 9.44 -30.37
N ALA A 456 3.99 10.70 -30.79
CA ALA A 456 4.11 11.84 -29.86
C ALA A 456 2.91 11.93 -28.90
N LEU A 457 1.70 11.57 -29.36
CA LEU A 457 0.51 11.49 -28.52
C LEU A 457 0.59 10.31 -27.54
N HIS A 458 1.07 9.14 -27.97
CA HIS A 458 1.32 8.01 -27.09
C HIS A 458 2.34 8.38 -26.00
N GLU A 459 3.48 8.97 -26.37
CA GLU A 459 4.52 9.40 -25.43
C GLU A 459 3.98 10.38 -24.39
N ARG A 460 3.19 11.39 -24.80
CA ARG A 460 2.57 12.36 -23.86
C ARG A 460 1.53 11.72 -22.96
N LEU A 461 0.71 10.79 -23.47
CA LEU A 461 -0.24 10.02 -22.64
C LEU A 461 0.53 9.21 -21.59
N THR A 462 1.55 8.46 -22.00
CA THR A 462 2.39 7.64 -21.13
C THR A 462 3.10 8.49 -20.07
N ALA A 463 3.76 9.59 -20.45
CA ALA A 463 4.44 10.47 -19.51
C ALA A 463 3.50 11.20 -18.53
N ARG A 464 2.23 11.44 -18.92
CA ARG A 464 1.23 12.07 -18.04
C ARG A 464 0.52 11.07 -17.13
N PHE A 465 0.25 9.85 -17.58
CA PHE A 465 -0.64 8.89 -16.91
C PHE A 465 0.03 7.62 -16.40
N VAL A 466 1.33 7.41 -16.65
CA VAL A 466 2.11 6.26 -16.16
C VAL A 466 3.37 6.72 -15.44
N ASP A 467 3.47 6.41 -14.15
CA ASP A 467 4.74 6.39 -13.43
C ASP A 467 5.32 4.97 -13.49
N ARG A 468 6.29 4.76 -14.39
CA ARG A 468 6.91 3.44 -14.63
C ARG A 468 7.59 2.85 -13.39
N ARG A 469 8.08 3.67 -12.45
CA ARG A 469 8.69 3.17 -11.20
C ARG A 469 7.61 2.70 -10.23
N ALA A 470 6.60 3.52 -10.01
CA ALA A 470 5.49 3.17 -9.12
C ALA A 470 4.66 1.99 -9.66
N ALA A 471 4.45 1.90 -10.97
CA ALA A 471 3.80 0.76 -11.60
C ALA A 471 4.58 -0.55 -11.41
N HIS A 472 5.90 -0.54 -11.63
CA HIS A 472 6.73 -1.74 -11.40
C HIS A 472 6.74 -2.19 -9.94
N LEU A 473 6.84 -1.24 -8.99
CA LEU A 473 6.79 -1.52 -7.55
C LEU A 473 5.42 -2.01 -7.06
N ILE A 474 4.32 -1.56 -7.67
CA ILE A 474 2.99 -2.11 -7.37
C ILE A 474 2.84 -3.50 -7.96
N ARG A 475 3.38 -3.74 -9.16
CA ARG A 475 3.40 -5.07 -9.79
C ARG A 475 4.14 -6.11 -8.95
N SER A 476 5.29 -5.77 -8.34
CA SER A 476 5.99 -6.72 -7.46
C SER A 476 5.35 -6.91 -6.08
N LEU A 477 4.50 -5.97 -5.63
CA LEU A 477 3.64 -6.17 -4.47
C LEU A 477 2.44 -7.08 -4.78
N ASP A 478 1.71 -6.83 -5.87
CA ASP A 478 0.46 -7.54 -6.19
C ASP A 478 0.68 -8.93 -6.84
N ASN A 479 1.80 -9.19 -7.53
CA ASN A 479 2.12 -10.54 -8.08
C ASN A 479 2.45 -11.61 -7.01
N THR A 480 2.52 -11.27 -5.72
CA THR A 480 2.99 -12.20 -4.68
C THR A 480 1.89 -13.05 -4.05
N GLN A 481 1.39 -14.02 -4.84
CA GLN A 481 0.97 -15.31 -4.28
C GLN A 481 2.13 -16.31 -4.22
N ASP A 482 3.10 -16.22 -5.15
CA ASP A 482 4.37 -16.97 -5.08
C ASP A 482 5.51 -16.12 -4.47
N GLU A 483 6.59 -16.80 -4.09
CA GLU A 483 7.61 -16.34 -3.13
C GLU A 483 8.36 -15.05 -3.52
N LEU A 484 8.16 -13.99 -2.75
CA LEU A 484 9.01 -12.79 -2.83
C LEU A 484 10.36 -13.11 -2.17
N LEU A 485 11.43 -13.19 -2.97
CA LEU A 485 12.82 -13.41 -2.53
C LEU A 485 13.41 -12.19 -1.81
N SER A 486 12.83 -11.83 -0.65
CA SER A 486 13.43 -10.88 0.29
C SER A 486 14.38 -11.61 1.23
N ALA A 487 15.67 -11.56 0.91
CA ALA A 487 16.71 -12.21 1.70
C ALA A 487 17.20 -11.27 2.81
N VAL A 488 17.06 -11.69 4.07
CA VAL A 488 17.87 -11.12 5.15
C VAL A 488 19.20 -11.89 5.19
N THR A 489 20.32 -11.18 5.02
CA THR A 489 21.64 -11.82 5.02
C THR A 489 22.01 -12.33 6.41
N ARG A 490 22.99 -13.24 6.52
CA ARG A 490 23.51 -13.69 7.82
C ARG A 490 24.12 -12.56 8.67
N GLN A 491 24.44 -11.43 8.05
CA GLN A 491 24.93 -10.20 8.69
C GLN A 491 23.80 -9.22 9.05
N GLY A 492 22.53 -9.61 8.82
CA GLY A 492 21.34 -8.84 9.14
C GLY A 492 20.97 -7.76 8.13
N GLU A 493 21.63 -7.68 6.97
CA GLU A 493 21.24 -6.75 5.92
C GLU A 493 19.92 -7.20 5.28
N VAL A 494 18.98 -6.29 5.10
CA VAL A 494 17.72 -6.57 4.42
C VAL A 494 17.88 -6.23 2.94
N VAL A 495 17.73 -7.24 2.08
CA VAL A 495 17.85 -7.09 0.62
C VAL A 495 16.49 -7.38 -0.02
N VAL A 496 16.01 -6.44 -0.83
CA VAL A 496 14.76 -6.54 -1.59
C VAL A 496 15.10 -6.39 -3.07
N GLU A 497 14.74 -7.37 -3.90
CA GLU A 497 15.02 -7.38 -5.36
C GLU A 497 16.50 -7.12 -5.71
N GLY A 498 17.43 -7.54 -4.84
CA GLY A 498 18.89 -7.36 -5.02
C GLY A 498 19.44 -6.04 -4.46
N HIS A 499 18.59 -5.11 -4.02
CA HIS A 499 19.00 -3.84 -3.42
C HIS A 499 18.97 -3.89 -1.89
N LYS A 500 20.04 -3.44 -1.24
CA LYS A 500 20.10 -3.26 0.22
C LYS A 500 19.23 -2.08 0.63
N VAL A 501 18.32 -2.29 1.58
CA VAL A 501 17.38 -1.27 2.08
C VAL A 501 17.57 -0.89 3.56
N GLY A 502 18.47 -1.59 4.26
CA GLY A 502 18.79 -1.33 5.67
C GLY A 502 19.39 -2.55 6.36
N GLN A 503 19.53 -2.49 7.69
CA GLN A 503 20.08 -3.56 8.51
C GLN A 503 19.24 -3.79 9.78
N VAL A 504 19.15 -5.05 10.22
CA VAL A 504 18.47 -5.46 11.45
C VAL A 504 19.47 -5.61 12.58
N VAL A 505 19.48 -4.66 13.50
CA VAL A 505 20.33 -4.65 14.70
C VAL A 505 19.49 -5.18 15.87
N GLY A 506 19.84 -6.35 16.39
CA GLY A 506 19.01 -7.05 17.40
C GLY A 506 17.62 -7.38 16.85
N PHE A 507 16.60 -6.67 17.34
CA PHE A 507 15.20 -6.74 16.88
C PHE A 507 14.69 -5.43 16.24
N GLU A 508 15.57 -4.45 16.00
CA GLU A 508 15.23 -3.15 15.41
C GLU A 508 15.73 -3.06 13.97
N PHE A 509 14.98 -2.38 13.10
CA PHE A 509 15.35 -2.16 11.70
C PHE A 509 15.85 -0.74 11.51
N VAL A 510 17.12 -0.61 11.12
CA VAL A 510 17.76 0.66 10.77
C VAL A 510 17.69 0.81 9.24
N PRO A 511 16.82 1.70 8.70
CA PRO A 511 16.74 1.93 7.26
C PRO A 511 17.97 2.69 6.75
N GLU A 512 18.56 2.24 5.65
CA GLU A 512 19.67 2.92 5.00
C GLU A 512 19.11 3.91 3.97
N LEU A 513 18.85 5.15 4.43
CA LEU A 513 18.12 6.16 3.66
C LEU A 513 19.01 6.86 2.62
N GLY A 514 18.83 6.51 1.35
CA GLY A 514 19.28 7.34 0.23
C GLY A 514 18.44 8.62 0.07
N GLU A 515 18.78 9.45 -0.92
CA GLU A 515 18.14 10.75 -1.24
C GLU A 515 16.72 10.62 -1.86
N GLY A 516 15.98 9.58 -1.49
CA GLY A 516 14.65 9.25 -1.99
C GLY A 516 13.52 10.04 -1.35
N GLY A 517 12.36 10.02 -2.01
CA GLY A 517 11.17 10.77 -1.59
C GLY A 517 10.46 10.20 -0.36
N ASP A 518 9.67 11.01 0.34
CA ASP A 518 8.99 10.59 1.56
C ASP A 518 7.87 9.55 1.36
N GLU A 519 7.48 9.24 0.12
CA GLU A 519 6.60 8.11 -0.21
C GLU A 519 7.40 6.83 -0.51
N GLU A 520 8.56 6.96 -1.15
CA GLU A 520 9.52 5.88 -1.41
C GLU A 520 10.03 5.28 -0.09
N LYS A 521 10.40 6.13 0.89
CA LYS A 521 10.73 5.69 2.26
C LYS A 521 9.61 4.87 2.92
N LYS A 522 8.35 5.27 2.74
CA LYS A 522 7.17 4.56 3.29
C LYS A 522 6.93 3.22 2.57
N LEU A 523 7.29 3.11 1.30
CA LEU A 523 7.18 1.88 0.53
C LEU A 523 8.29 0.89 0.89
N ILE A 524 9.55 1.37 0.99
CA ILE A 524 10.70 0.59 1.47
C ILE A 524 10.43 0.05 2.88
N LEU A 525 9.93 0.88 3.81
CA LEU A 525 9.55 0.45 5.16
C LEU A 525 8.44 -0.62 5.16
N ARG A 526 7.53 -0.62 4.17
CA ARG A 526 6.51 -1.69 4.02
C ARG A 526 7.11 -2.99 3.48
N ALA A 527 8.01 -2.92 2.51
CA ALA A 527 8.72 -4.10 2.00
C ALA A 527 9.60 -4.75 3.09
N ALA A 528 10.39 -3.93 3.80
CA ALA A 528 11.18 -4.37 4.95
C ALA A 528 10.30 -4.98 6.05
N ARG A 529 9.18 -4.34 6.43
CA ARG A 529 8.20 -4.93 7.38
C ARG A 529 7.72 -6.32 6.95
N ARG A 530 7.38 -6.54 5.67
CA ARG A 530 6.92 -7.85 5.18
C ARG A 530 8.01 -8.92 5.26
N ALA A 531 9.27 -8.56 5.01
CA ALA A 531 10.42 -9.46 5.17
C ALA A 531 10.67 -9.86 6.64
N LEU A 532 10.61 -8.88 7.55
CA LEU A 532 10.98 -9.07 8.95
C LEU A 532 10.00 -9.95 9.73
N VAL A 533 8.75 -10.08 9.27
CA VAL A 533 7.76 -11.02 9.85
C VAL A 533 8.28 -12.47 9.90
N GLN A 534 9.12 -12.90 8.95
CA GLN A 534 9.67 -14.26 8.95
C GLN A 534 11.02 -14.38 9.69
N GLU A 535 11.87 -13.35 9.66
CA GLU A 535 13.19 -13.42 10.33
C GLU A 535 13.12 -13.17 11.85
N ILE A 536 12.16 -12.38 12.34
CA ILE A 536 12.03 -12.08 13.78
C ILE A 536 11.78 -13.35 14.64
N PRO A 537 10.86 -14.27 14.26
CA PRO A 537 10.73 -15.56 14.94
C PRO A 537 12.03 -16.40 14.91
N ARG A 538 12.80 -16.32 13.83
CA ARG A 538 14.08 -17.04 13.68
C ARG A 538 15.16 -16.48 14.61
N ARG A 539 15.25 -15.14 14.73
CA ARG A 539 16.12 -14.44 15.70
C ARG A 539 15.70 -14.68 17.15
N LEU A 540 14.41 -14.75 17.43
CA LEU A 540 13.91 -15.08 18.77
C LEU A 540 14.34 -16.49 19.22
N ALA A 541 14.20 -17.49 18.34
CA ALA A 541 14.69 -18.85 18.61
C ALA A 541 16.22 -18.91 18.77
N ALA A 542 16.96 -18.08 18.03
CA ALA A 542 18.41 -17.93 18.20
C ALA A 542 18.76 -17.35 19.58
N LEU A 543 18.09 -16.29 20.05
CA LEU A 543 18.31 -15.69 21.38
C LEU A 543 17.96 -16.64 22.54
N GLU A 544 16.88 -17.42 22.39
CA GLU A 544 16.49 -18.44 23.38
C GLU A 544 17.54 -19.53 23.53
N THR A 545 18.21 -19.91 22.43
CA THR A 545 19.29 -20.91 22.40
C THR A 545 20.71 -20.32 22.50
N ALA A 546 20.84 -18.99 22.54
CA ALA A 546 22.12 -18.27 22.55
C ALA A 546 22.94 -18.59 23.81
N LYS A 547 24.27 -18.63 23.65
CA LYS A 547 25.20 -18.91 24.76
C LYS A 547 25.34 -17.73 25.71
N VAL A 548 25.70 -17.98 26.96
CA VAL A 548 25.83 -16.93 28.00
C VAL A 548 26.86 -15.86 27.60
N GLU A 549 27.90 -16.25 26.86
CA GLU A 549 28.98 -15.39 26.39
C GLU A 549 28.56 -14.42 25.27
N SER A 550 27.41 -14.65 24.63
CA SER A 550 26.83 -13.72 23.64
C SER A 550 26.04 -12.58 24.25
N LEU A 551 25.76 -12.64 25.57
CA LEU A 551 25.02 -11.62 26.31
C LEU A 551 25.96 -10.80 27.19
N ALA A 552 25.88 -9.48 27.10
CA ALA A 552 26.68 -8.56 27.90
C ALA A 552 25.84 -7.43 28.50
N LEU A 553 26.27 -6.94 29.67
CA LEU A 553 25.65 -5.81 30.39
C LEU A 553 26.62 -4.63 30.39
N THR A 554 26.23 -3.51 29.78
CA THR A 554 27.06 -2.32 29.65
C THR A 554 27.12 -1.49 30.93
N SER A 555 28.03 -0.53 31.00
CA SER A 555 28.11 0.48 32.07
C SER A 555 26.86 1.38 32.16
N GLU A 556 26.08 1.48 31.08
CA GLU A 556 24.82 2.23 30.98
C GLU A 556 23.58 1.35 31.22
N HIS A 557 23.78 0.19 31.85
CA HIS A 557 22.73 -0.77 32.21
C HIS A 557 21.96 -1.36 31.02
N ARG A 558 22.59 -1.37 29.83
CA ARG A 558 22.01 -1.93 28.59
C ARG A 558 22.44 -3.39 28.42
N ILE A 559 21.52 -4.22 27.98
CA ILE A 559 21.74 -5.63 27.66
C ILE A 559 21.92 -5.74 26.15
N THR A 560 23.08 -6.22 25.73
CA THR A 560 23.39 -6.52 24.33
C THR A 560 23.42 -8.02 24.07
N TRP A 561 23.07 -8.40 22.85
CA TRP A 561 23.22 -9.75 22.29
C TRP A 561 24.07 -9.66 21.02
N ASP A 562 25.19 -10.38 20.98
CA ASP A 562 26.19 -10.35 19.90
C ASP A 562 26.58 -8.91 19.48
N GLY A 563 26.62 -8.01 20.46
CA GLY A 563 26.94 -6.58 20.31
C GLY A 563 25.75 -5.64 20.08
N ALA A 564 24.57 -6.15 19.72
CA ALA A 564 23.38 -5.34 19.47
C ALA A 564 22.54 -5.15 20.74
N GLU A 565 22.13 -3.91 21.06
CA GLU A 565 21.25 -3.61 22.20
C GLU A 565 19.83 -4.16 21.98
N ILE A 566 19.27 -4.83 22.99
CA ILE A 566 17.93 -5.43 22.92
C ILE A 566 17.04 -5.15 24.15
N ALA A 567 17.63 -4.75 25.28
CA ALA A 567 16.90 -4.40 26.50
C ALA A 567 17.73 -3.48 27.40
N ARG A 568 17.08 -2.81 28.35
CA ARG A 568 17.76 -2.15 29.49
C ARG A 568 17.32 -2.74 30.82
N LEU A 569 18.18 -2.64 31.83
CA LEU A 569 17.75 -2.80 33.22
C LEU A 569 17.01 -1.54 33.71
N LYS A 570 16.12 -1.76 34.67
CA LYS A 570 15.48 -0.75 35.51
C LYS A 570 15.55 -1.21 36.96
N MET A 571 15.53 -0.26 37.90
CA MET A 571 15.36 -0.57 39.32
C MET A 571 14.04 -1.33 39.54
N GLY A 572 14.09 -2.43 40.31
CA GLY A 572 12.92 -3.18 40.74
C GLY A 572 12.50 -2.85 42.16
N SER A 573 11.72 -3.73 42.79
CA SER A 573 11.23 -3.55 44.17
C SER A 573 12.32 -3.68 45.25
N GLU A 574 13.49 -4.20 44.90
CA GLU A 574 14.64 -4.39 45.78
C GLU A 574 15.94 -4.13 44.99
N PRO A 575 17.01 -3.56 45.59
CA PRO A 575 18.28 -3.30 44.89
C PRO A 575 18.92 -4.53 44.24
N GLY A 576 18.71 -5.72 44.82
CA GLY A 576 19.19 -6.99 44.28
C GLY A 576 18.31 -7.66 43.22
N LYS A 577 17.17 -7.05 42.84
CA LYS A 577 16.17 -7.62 41.91
C LYS A 577 15.80 -6.59 40.83
N PRO A 578 16.70 -6.29 39.86
CA PRO A 578 16.40 -5.38 38.77
C PRO A 578 15.32 -5.94 37.84
N LEU A 579 14.54 -5.04 37.24
CA LEU A 579 13.59 -5.35 36.18
C LEU A 579 14.25 -5.21 34.80
N ILE A 580 13.71 -5.91 33.80
CA ILE A 580 14.19 -5.85 32.41
C ILE A 580 13.09 -5.24 31.53
N GLU A 581 13.47 -4.19 30.82
CA GLU A 581 12.65 -3.52 29.81
C GLU A 581 13.22 -3.83 28.42
N VAL A 582 12.55 -4.70 27.68
CA VAL A 582 12.88 -5.03 26.29
C VAL A 582 12.58 -3.81 25.41
N HIS A 583 13.48 -3.49 24.48
CA HIS A 583 13.33 -2.32 23.61
C HIS A 583 12.07 -2.39 22.75
N ALA A 584 11.54 -1.21 22.43
CA ALA A 584 10.25 -1.03 21.76
C ALA A 584 10.33 -1.26 20.25
N SER A 585 10.68 -2.48 19.84
CA SER A 585 10.61 -2.91 18.44
C SER A 585 9.16 -2.92 17.95
N GLU A 586 8.93 -2.35 16.77
CA GLU A 586 7.64 -2.44 16.06
C GLU A 586 7.35 -3.85 15.50
N PHE A 587 8.36 -4.73 15.47
CA PHE A 587 8.27 -6.08 14.94
C PHE A 587 8.05 -7.16 16.02
N LEU A 588 8.23 -6.81 17.30
CA LEU A 588 7.99 -7.72 18.43
C LEU A 588 6.57 -7.57 18.98
N ASP A 589 5.74 -8.60 18.79
CA ASP A 589 4.44 -8.71 19.44
C ASP A 589 4.56 -8.92 20.98
N GLY A 590 3.43 -8.88 21.69
CA GLY A 590 3.39 -9.06 23.15
C GLY A 590 4.01 -10.38 23.63
N PRO A 591 3.52 -11.55 23.18
CA PRO A 591 4.11 -12.86 23.48
C PRO A 591 5.61 -12.99 23.15
N GLN A 592 6.06 -12.48 21.99
CA GLN A 592 7.47 -12.50 21.59
C GLN A 592 8.33 -11.65 22.54
N ARG A 593 7.87 -10.44 22.87
CA ARG A 593 8.56 -9.52 23.79
C ARG A 593 8.66 -10.11 25.20
N GLU A 594 7.62 -10.81 25.65
CA GLU A 594 7.63 -11.52 26.94
C GLU A 594 8.62 -12.70 26.95
N ARG A 595 8.76 -13.43 25.83
CA ARG A 595 9.80 -14.47 25.67
C ARG A 595 11.22 -13.88 25.75
N VAL A 596 11.48 -12.76 25.07
CA VAL A 596 12.76 -12.01 25.20
C VAL A 596 13.00 -11.61 26.66
N ARG A 597 11.99 -11.01 27.32
CA ARG A 597 12.07 -10.58 28.72
C ARG A 597 12.39 -11.74 29.66
N ALA A 598 11.71 -12.87 29.50
CA ALA A 598 11.91 -14.07 30.31
C ALA A 598 13.31 -14.70 30.09
N ARG A 599 13.79 -14.77 28.84
CA ARG A 599 15.13 -15.26 28.51
C ARG A 599 16.23 -14.43 29.18
N LEU A 600 16.11 -13.11 29.11
CA LEU A 600 17.05 -12.18 29.74
C LEU A 600 16.93 -12.17 31.27
N ALA A 601 15.73 -12.35 31.82
CA ALA A 601 15.52 -12.45 33.26
C ALA A 601 16.24 -13.65 33.85
N GLY A 602 16.10 -14.85 33.27
CA GLY A 602 16.83 -16.04 33.72
C GLY A 602 18.36 -15.91 33.57
N TRP A 603 18.85 -15.13 32.61
CA TRP A 603 20.28 -14.83 32.49
C TRP A 603 20.77 -13.88 33.59
N ILE A 604 20.08 -12.76 33.83
CA ILE A 604 20.39 -11.82 34.92
C ILE A 604 20.27 -12.49 36.29
N GLU A 605 19.24 -13.30 36.53
CA GLU A 605 19.09 -14.11 37.73
C GLU A 605 20.24 -15.12 37.90
N GLY A 606 20.71 -15.74 36.80
CA GLY A 606 21.90 -16.60 36.79
C GLY A 606 23.21 -15.86 37.11
N VAL A 607 23.32 -14.58 36.76
CA VAL A 607 24.47 -13.72 37.13
C VAL A 607 24.37 -13.30 38.61
N LEU A 608 23.21 -12.84 39.06
CA LEU A 608 22.94 -12.41 40.44
C LEU A 608 23.13 -13.56 41.44
N SER A 609 22.53 -14.72 41.17
CA SER A 609 22.63 -15.92 42.03
C SER A 609 24.05 -16.48 42.12
N LYS A 610 24.91 -16.19 41.14
CA LYS A 610 26.32 -16.59 41.10
C LYS A 610 27.24 -15.59 41.82
N ASP A 611 27.22 -14.33 41.42
CA ASP A 611 28.17 -13.32 41.92
C ASP A 611 27.67 -12.58 43.17
N LEU A 612 26.38 -12.65 43.54
CA LEU A 612 25.86 -12.19 44.84
C LEU A 612 25.46 -13.35 45.78
N ALA A 613 25.81 -14.60 45.45
CA ALA A 613 25.47 -15.82 46.17
C ALA A 613 25.63 -15.71 47.71
N ALA A 614 26.74 -15.12 48.15
CA ALA A 614 27.07 -14.98 49.56
C ALA A 614 26.12 -14.04 50.33
N ILE A 615 25.52 -13.04 49.66
CA ILE A 615 24.57 -12.10 50.26
C ILE A 615 23.21 -12.78 50.42
N ALA A 616 22.72 -13.46 49.37
CA ALA A 616 21.48 -14.23 49.42
C ALA A 616 21.53 -15.37 50.45
N ALA A 617 22.66 -16.09 50.53
CA ALA A 617 22.88 -17.14 51.52
C ALA A 617 22.95 -16.59 52.97
N ILE A 618 23.26 -15.32 53.16
CA ILE A 618 23.24 -14.64 54.46
C ILE A 618 21.81 -14.27 54.86
N GLU A 619 20.98 -13.78 53.94
CA GLU A 619 19.56 -13.51 54.21
C GLU A 619 18.80 -14.79 54.59
N ALA A 620 19.02 -15.90 53.85
CA ALA A 620 18.44 -17.20 54.15
C ALA A 620 18.79 -17.69 55.57
N LYS A 621 20.08 -17.66 55.95
CA LYS A 621 20.54 -18.06 57.30
C LYS A 621 20.06 -17.11 58.41
N ALA A 622 19.92 -15.82 58.10
CA ALA A 622 19.40 -14.84 59.05
C ALA A 622 17.90 -14.98 59.31
N ALA A 623 17.16 -15.71 58.47
CA ALA A 623 15.74 -15.99 58.71
C ALA A 623 15.51 -16.80 60.00
N GLU A 624 16.47 -17.64 60.40
CA GLU A 624 16.38 -18.54 61.56
C GLU A 624 16.47 -17.83 62.93
N ASP A 625 17.10 -16.64 63.01
CA ASP A 625 17.24 -15.86 64.24
C ASP A 625 16.75 -14.42 64.03
N ASN A 626 15.70 -14.03 64.75
CA ASN A 626 15.11 -12.68 64.71
C ASN A 626 16.13 -11.55 64.93
N THR A 627 17.20 -11.78 65.69
CA THR A 627 18.27 -10.80 65.94
C THR A 627 19.21 -10.60 64.75
N LEU A 628 19.26 -11.55 63.81
CA LEU A 628 20.08 -11.49 62.59
C LEU A 628 19.34 -10.88 61.39
N ARG A 629 18.01 -10.98 61.36
CA ARG A 629 17.16 -10.43 60.28
C ARG A 629 17.40 -8.95 60.02
N GLY A 630 17.50 -8.12 61.08
CA GLY A 630 17.74 -6.67 60.95
C GLY A 630 19.08 -6.33 60.28
N PRO A 631 20.23 -6.83 60.79
CA PRO A 631 21.52 -6.68 60.12
C PRO A 631 21.58 -7.25 58.70
N ALA A 632 20.95 -8.41 58.44
CA ALA A 632 20.93 -9.01 57.11
C ALA A 632 20.12 -8.18 56.10
N PHE A 633 18.94 -7.68 56.50
CA PHE A 633 18.15 -6.74 55.69
C PHE A 633 18.95 -5.47 55.37
N GLN A 634 19.60 -4.85 56.35
CA GLN A 634 20.43 -3.66 56.12
C GLN A 634 21.60 -3.92 55.16
N LEU A 635 22.15 -5.14 55.14
CA LEU A 635 23.15 -5.54 54.16
C LEU A 635 22.54 -5.77 52.77
N ARG A 636 21.36 -6.39 52.66
CA ARG A 636 20.67 -6.58 51.37
C ARG A 636 20.40 -5.25 50.68
N GLU A 637 19.82 -4.29 51.40
CA GLU A 637 19.54 -2.94 50.88
C GLU A 637 20.82 -2.15 50.51
N THR A 638 21.96 -2.49 51.10
CA THR A 638 23.28 -1.90 50.78
C THR A 638 24.17 -2.83 49.94
N LEU A 639 23.55 -3.81 49.26
CA LEU A 639 24.21 -4.77 48.37
C LEU A 639 25.43 -5.48 49.00
N GLY A 640 25.40 -5.74 50.31
CA GLY A 640 26.41 -6.49 51.07
C GLY A 640 27.41 -5.66 51.88
N LEU A 641 27.30 -4.33 51.93
CA LEU A 641 28.24 -3.47 52.68
C LEU A 641 27.58 -2.17 53.16
N LYS A 642 27.44 -2.02 54.48
CA LYS A 642 26.98 -0.79 55.14
C LYS A 642 28.14 -0.11 55.89
N PRO A 643 28.62 1.07 55.43
CA PRO A 643 29.61 1.86 56.16
C PRO A 643 29.12 2.31 57.55
N GLY A 644 30.05 2.50 58.48
CA GLY A 644 29.80 3.02 59.83
C GLY A 644 30.43 2.16 60.94
N ASP A 645 30.66 2.80 62.10
CA ASP A 645 31.29 2.13 63.25
C ASP A 645 30.31 1.16 63.94
N THR A 646 30.63 -0.13 63.92
CA THR A 646 29.81 -1.17 64.58
C THR A 646 30.18 -1.40 66.05
N ARG A 647 31.29 -0.83 66.55
CA ARG A 647 31.87 -1.17 67.87
C ARG A 647 30.91 -0.85 69.01
N ASN A 648 30.26 0.31 68.95
CA ASN A 648 29.30 0.77 69.96
C ASN A 648 27.89 0.23 69.74
N ASN A 649 27.56 -0.13 68.48
CA ASN A 649 26.19 -0.43 68.05
C ASN A 649 25.86 -1.93 67.97
N ILE A 650 26.87 -2.81 67.99
CA ILE A 650 26.71 -4.26 67.92
C ILE A 650 27.44 -4.92 69.09
N GLY A 651 26.66 -5.55 69.98
CA GLY A 651 27.16 -6.27 71.16
C GLY A 651 28.00 -7.51 70.82
N HIS A 652 28.73 -8.03 71.81
CA HIS A 652 29.68 -9.14 71.62
C HIS A 652 29.02 -10.43 71.11
N GLU A 653 27.88 -10.82 71.69
CA GLU A 653 27.12 -12.01 71.29
C GLU A 653 26.61 -11.91 69.85
N LEU A 654 25.95 -10.80 69.50
CA LEU A 654 25.46 -10.55 68.14
C LEU A 654 26.62 -10.52 67.12
N ARG A 655 27.77 -9.94 67.47
CA ARG A 655 28.98 -9.99 66.63
C ARG A 655 29.48 -11.43 66.40
N ALA A 656 29.34 -12.33 67.38
CA ALA A 656 29.68 -13.74 67.22
C ALA A 656 28.68 -14.47 66.31
N LYS A 657 27.37 -14.27 66.49
CA LYS A 657 26.31 -14.83 65.62
C LYS A 657 26.46 -14.37 64.16
N LEU A 658 26.66 -13.06 63.95
CA LEU A 658 26.90 -12.47 62.62
C LEU A 658 28.12 -13.10 61.94
N LYS A 659 29.22 -13.31 62.67
CA LYS A 659 30.43 -13.97 62.18
C LYS A 659 30.17 -15.42 61.74
N ALA A 660 29.28 -16.15 62.42
CA ALA A 660 28.94 -17.53 62.08
C ALA A 660 28.19 -17.66 60.75
N ILE A 661 27.29 -16.72 60.42
CA ILE A 661 26.58 -16.72 59.13
C ILE A 661 27.39 -16.11 57.97
N GLY A 662 28.48 -15.39 58.27
CA GLY A 662 29.45 -14.88 57.29
C GLY A 662 29.67 -13.36 57.31
N ILE A 663 28.86 -12.62 58.08
CA ILE A 663 28.93 -11.16 58.20
C ILE A 663 30.11 -10.75 59.10
N ARG A 664 30.79 -9.65 58.76
CA ARG A 664 31.79 -9.00 59.62
C ARG A 664 31.29 -7.65 60.11
N ALA A 665 31.14 -7.51 61.42
CA ALA A 665 30.87 -6.26 62.12
C ALA A 665 32.19 -5.64 62.58
N GLY A 666 32.79 -4.83 61.71
CA GLY A 666 34.12 -4.23 61.87
C GLY A 666 34.11 -2.82 62.47
N ARG A 667 35.26 -2.15 62.41
CA ARG A 667 35.47 -0.77 62.88
C ARG A 667 34.92 0.29 61.92
N PHE A 668 34.91 0.00 60.63
CA PHE A 668 34.58 0.95 59.56
C PHE A 668 33.30 0.57 58.80
N ALA A 669 32.90 -0.71 58.81
CA ALA A 669 31.65 -1.15 58.21
C ALA A 669 31.07 -2.44 58.85
N LEU A 670 29.78 -2.66 58.60
CA LEU A 670 29.16 -3.98 58.61
C LEU A 670 29.20 -4.51 57.16
N TYR A 671 29.79 -5.67 56.90
CA TYR A 671 29.99 -6.15 55.52
C TYR A 671 30.07 -7.66 55.34
N VAL A 672 29.86 -8.11 54.11
CA VAL A 672 30.11 -9.48 53.64
C VAL A 672 31.48 -9.53 52.94
N PRO A 673 32.49 -10.27 53.43
CA PRO A 673 33.83 -10.25 52.82
C PRO A 673 33.86 -10.69 51.35
N GLU A 674 32.98 -11.61 50.96
CA GLU A 674 32.83 -12.05 49.56
C GLU A 674 32.39 -10.91 48.62
N ALA A 675 31.62 -9.93 49.13
CA ALA A 675 31.15 -8.77 48.36
C ALA A 675 32.27 -7.77 47.99
N LEU A 676 33.48 -7.97 48.52
CA LEU A 676 34.70 -7.23 48.15
C LEU A 676 35.54 -7.94 47.07
N LYS A 677 35.15 -9.12 46.59
CA LYS A 677 35.82 -9.77 45.44
C LYS A 677 35.48 -9.05 44.14
N PRO A 678 36.36 -9.08 43.10
CA PRO A 678 36.20 -8.22 41.91
C PRO A 678 34.87 -8.39 41.15
N ARG A 679 34.40 -9.63 40.91
CA ARG A 679 33.12 -9.88 40.22
C ARG A 679 31.91 -9.38 41.04
N PRO A 680 31.75 -9.78 42.32
CA PRO A 680 30.73 -9.19 43.19
C PRO A 680 30.80 -7.66 43.22
N MET A 681 31.98 -7.06 43.38
CA MET A 681 32.15 -5.60 43.44
C MET A 681 31.68 -4.90 42.15
N ALA A 682 32.01 -5.44 40.97
CA ALA A 682 31.57 -4.89 39.69
C ALA A 682 30.04 -4.93 39.54
N LEU A 683 29.40 -6.06 39.87
CA LEU A 683 27.95 -6.21 39.81
C LEU A 683 27.24 -5.32 40.85
N ARG A 684 27.81 -5.17 42.05
CA ARG A 684 27.34 -4.23 43.08
C ARG A 684 27.42 -2.78 42.61
N ALA A 685 28.48 -2.39 41.90
CA ALA A 685 28.62 -1.05 41.34
C ALA A 685 27.56 -0.77 40.27
N GLN A 686 27.27 -1.73 39.39
CA GLN A 686 26.21 -1.62 38.38
C GLN A 686 24.83 -1.48 39.04
N LEU A 687 24.47 -2.37 39.97
CA LEU A 687 23.17 -2.32 40.66
C LEU A 687 23.01 -1.07 41.53
N TRP A 688 24.09 -0.60 42.17
CA TRP A 688 24.09 0.67 42.89
C TRP A 688 23.81 1.82 41.91
N ALA A 689 24.58 1.95 40.84
CA ALA A 689 24.42 3.04 39.88
C ALA A 689 23.03 3.05 39.20
N LEU A 690 22.47 1.86 38.92
CA LEU A 690 21.11 1.67 38.43
C LEU A 690 20.05 2.23 39.39
N SER A 691 20.26 2.13 40.71
CA SER A 691 19.33 2.66 41.72
C SER A 691 19.34 4.20 41.85
N TYR A 692 20.34 4.86 41.25
CA TYR A 692 20.42 6.32 41.12
C TYR A 692 20.23 6.82 39.67
N ASP A 693 19.90 5.93 38.71
CA ASP A 693 19.87 6.16 37.25
C ASP A 693 21.16 6.83 36.69
N LEU A 694 22.31 6.47 37.27
CA LEU A 694 23.64 6.92 36.88
C LEU A 694 24.37 5.88 36.02
N PRO A 695 25.28 6.29 35.10
CA PRO A 695 26.23 5.36 34.49
C PRO A 695 27.14 4.75 35.57
N THR A 696 27.53 3.50 35.39
CA THR A 696 28.36 2.75 36.36
C THR A 696 29.73 3.42 36.54
N PRO A 697 30.10 3.92 37.73
CA PRO A 697 31.39 4.57 37.94
C PRO A 697 32.57 3.59 37.81
N PRO A 698 33.74 4.04 37.34
CA PRO A 698 34.90 3.16 37.13
C PRO A 698 35.44 2.63 38.46
N LEU A 699 35.66 1.31 38.54
CA LEU A 699 36.28 0.67 39.69
C LEU A 699 37.81 0.54 39.50
N PRO A 700 38.61 0.49 40.59
CA PRO A 700 40.04 0.27 40.51
C PRO A 700 40.38 -1.13 40.02
N ALA A 701 41.53 -1.28 39.36
CA ALA A 701 42.02 -2.57 38.85
C ALA A 701 42.06 -3.66 39.95
N PRO A 702 41.64 -4.91 39.65
CA PRO A 702 41.61 -6.00 40.62
C PRO A 702 42.93 -6.21 41.36
N GLY A 703 42.87 -6.24 42.68
CA GLY A 703 44.03 -6.43 43.56
C GLY A 703 44.53 -5.16 44.25
N LEU A 704 44.27 -3.96 43.69
CA LEU A 704 44.63 -2.68 44.32
C LEU A 704 44.10 -2.57 45.77
N VAL A 705 44.93 -2.01 46.64
CA VAL A 705 44.66 -1.85 48.08
C VAL A 705 44.48 -0.39 48.48
N SER A 706 45.19 0.52 47.83
CA SER A 706 45.09 1.97 48.00
C SER A 706 44.90 2.67 46.66
N ILE A 707 44.15 3.77 46.66
CA ILE A 707 44.10 4.75 45.55
C ILE A 707 44.25 6.17 46.12
N PRO A 708 44.86 7.14 45.39
CA PRO A 708 44.90 8.54 45.84
C PRO A 708 43.50 9.13 45.98
N ALA A 709 43.23 9.83 47.08
CA ALA A 709 41.92 10.43 47.35
C ALA A 709 41.63 11.66 46.47
N ASP A 710 42.69 12.32 46.02
CA ASP A 710 42.74 13.41 45.03
C ASP A 710 42.88 12.90 43.58
N GLY A 711 42.99 11.59 43.38
CA GLY A 711 43.15 10.98 42.06
C GLY A 711 41.88 11.08 41.22
N VAL A 712 42.04 11.28 39.89
CA VAL A 712 40.95 11.46 38.91
C VAL A 712 39.81 10.44 39.08
N MET A 713 40.13 9.17 39.36
CA MET A 713 39.13 8.12 39.62
C MET A 713 38.32 8.37 40.89
N ALA A 714 38.96 8.70 42.01
CA ALA A 714 38.25 9.00 43.27
C ALA A 714 37.41 10.28 43.16
N LEU A 715 37.91 11.30 42.45
CA LEU A 715 37.17 12.53 42.14
C LEU A 715 36.01 12.32 41.15
N SER A 716 36.03 11.25 40.34
CA SER A 716 34.94 10.90 39.42
C SER A 716 33.77 10.15 40.07
N TRP A 717 33.91 9.76 41.35
CA TRP A 717 32.90 8.96 42.04
C TRP A 717 31.77 9.83 42.62
N PRO A 718 30.50 9.47 42.39
CA PRO A 718 29.37 10.10 43.08
C PRO A 718 29.46 9.98 44.60
N GLU A 719 28.83 10.89 45.33
CA GLU A 719 28.83 10.90 46.80
C GLU A 719 28.32 9.56 47.36
N GLY A 720 29.04 9.02 48.35
CA GLY A 720 28.72 7.74 48.98
C GLY A 720 29.14 6.47 48.21
N PHE A 721 29.44 6.54 46.90
CA PHE A 721 29.80 5.37 46.09
C PHE A 721 31.04 4.62 46.64
N GLY A 722 32.15 5.33 46.84
CA GLY A 722 33.41 4.76 47.33
C GLY A 722 33.24 3.96 48.64
N PRO A 723 32.69 4.55 49.71
CA PRO A 723 32.38 3.85 50.95
C PRO A 723 31.52 2.60 50.77
N ILE A 724 30.45 2.65 49.96
CA ILE A 724 29.56 1.51 49.73
C ILE A 724 30.25 0.41 48.91
N MET A 725 31.14 0.76 47.98
CA MET A 725 31.98 -0.23 47.27
C MET A 725 33.08 -0.84 48.15
N GLY A 726 33.42 -0.20 49.29
CA GLY A 726 34.39 -0.69 50.26
C GLY A 726 35.72 0.06 50.26
N TRP A 727 35.72 1.34 49.88
CA TRP A 727 36.87 2.23 49.94
C TRP A 727 36.73 3.20 51.12
N VAL A 728 37.60 3.03 52.11
CA VAL A 728 37.61 3.77 53.39
C VAL A 728 38.58 4.95 53.29
N PRO A 729 38.14 6.20 53.54
CA PRO A 729 39.04 7.35 53.60
C PRO A 729 40.11 7.20 54.67
N ALA A 730 41.38 7.33 54.28
CA ALA A 730 42.55 7.17 55.13
C ALA A 730 43.54 8.34 54.91
N GLY A 731 43.06 9.56 55.07
CA GLY A 731 43.83 10.77 54.77
C GLY A 731 44.02 10.96 53.26
N PRO A 732 45.25 11.02 52.73
CA PRO A 732 45.52 11.28 51.31
C PRO A 732 45.18 10.11 50.36
N VAL A 733 44.78 8.95 50.89
CA VAL A 733 44.39 7.77 50.10
C VAL A 733 43.06 7.20 50.57
N LEU A 734 42.36 6.50 49.67
CA LEU A 734 41.28 5.59 50.04
C LEU A 734 41.84 4.17 50.12
N LEU A 735 41.63 3.48 51.25
CA LEU A 735 42.06 2.10 51.48
C LEU A 735 40.90 1.10 51.31
N ARG A 736 41.20 -0.07 50.75
CA ARG A 736 40.23 -1.17 50.64
C ARG A 736 39.87 -1.73 52.03
N LEU A 737 38.58 -1.89 52.28
CA LEU A 737 38.00 -2.16 53.60
C LEU A 737 38.57 -3.40 54.30
N ASP A 738 38.81 -4.50 53.58
CA ASP A 738 39.39 -5.73 54.14
C ASP A 738 40.80 -5.52 54.69
N VAL A 739 41.58 -4.62 54.10
CA VAL A 739 42.91 -4.25 54.59
C VAL A 739 42.82 -3.25 55.73
N ALA A 740 41.98 -2.20 55.60
CA ALA A 740 41.77 -1.21 56.66
C ALA A 740 41.30 -1.88 57.97
N GLU A 741 40.32 -2.78 57.90
CA GLU A 741 39.83 -3.56 59.05
C GLU A 741 40.90 -4.49 59.63
N ARG A 742 41.62 -5.24 58.77
CA ARG A 742 42.66 -6.18 59.21
C ARG A 742 43.79 -5.48 59.94
N VAL A 743 44.34 -4.41 59.36
CA VAL A 743 45.46 -3.66 59.96
C VAL A 743 44.99 -2.88 61.19
N ALA A 744 43.79 -2.28 61.18
CA ALA A 744 43.27 -1.60 62.38
C ALA A 744 42.95 -2.58 63.53
N ALA A 745 42.61 -3.84 63.25
CA ALA A 745 42.45 -4.88 64.27
C ALA A 745 43.80 -5.36 64.81
N GLU A 746 44.80 -5.58 63.93
CA GLU A 746 46.17 -5.95 64.28
C GLU A 746 46.83 -4.88 65.17
N LEU A 747 46.86 -3.62 64.71
CA LEU A 747 47.36 -2.49 65.48
C LEU A 747 46.53 -2.26 66.76
N GLY A 748 45.20 -2.38 66.69
CA GLY A 748 44.32 -2.25 67.85
C GLY A 748 44.56 -3.31 68.94
N TYR A 749 45.01 -4.50 68.57
CA TYR A 749 45.44 -5.55 69.50
C TYR A 749 46.82 -5.25 70.08
N LEU A 750 47.82 -4.96 69.24
CA LEU A 750 49.19 -4.66 69.64
C LEU A 750 49.25 -3.45 70.58
N THR A 751 48.57 -2.35 70.24
CA THR A 751 48.60 -1.10 71.01
C THR A 751 47.63 -1.06 72.19
N ARG A 752 47.00 -2.20 72.55
CA ARG A 752 45.93 -2.24 73.58
C ARG A 752 46.41 -1.88 74.99
N ARG A 753 47.70 -2.10 75.29
CA ARG A 753 48.31 -1.88 76.62
C ARG A 753 49.34 -0.75 76.66
N ALA A 754 50.17 -0.64 75.62
CA ALA A 754 51.27 0.31 75.49
C ALA A 754 51.52 0.58 73.99
N PRO A 755 52.36 1.55 73.60
CA PRO A 755 52.91 1.61 72.25
C PRO A 755 53.62 0.31 71.90
N ALA A 756 53.54 -0.11 70.63
CA ALA A 756 54.17 -1.32 70.11
C ALA A 756 55.04 -0.99 68.89
N PRO A 757 56.04 -1.82 68.52
CA PRO A 757 56.79 -1.63 67.29
C PRO A 757 55.88 -1.64 66.06
N LEU A 758 56.14 -0.76 65.10
CA LEU A 758 55.44 -0.73 63.83
C LEU A 758 55.77 -2.00 63.02
N PRO A 759 54.78 -2.75 62.49
CA PRO A 759 55.05 -3.92 61.65
C PRO A 759 55.84 -3.51 60.38
N PRO A 760 56.99 -4.13 60.06
CA PRO A 760 57.88 -3.65 59.00
C PRO A 760 57.25 -3.72 57.60
N GLU A 761 56.31 -4.62 57.37
CA GLU A 761 55.60 -4.78 56.10
C GLU A 761 54.50 -3.73 55.86
N ILE A 762 54.19 -2.84 56.83
CA ILE A 762 52.93 -2.08 56.82
C ILE A 762 52.74 -1.19 55.58
N LEU A 763 53.81 -0.63 55.03
CA LEU A 763 53.79 0.16 53.79
C LEU A 763 53.33 -0.70 52.60
N GLY A 764 53.91 -1.89 52.43
CA GLY A 764 53.53 -2.85 51.39
C GLY A 764 52.14 -3.43 51.62
N ARG A 765 51.71 -3.61 52.89
CA ARG A 765 50.34 -4.03 53.23
C ARG A 765 49.29 -2.98 52.88
N PHE A 766 49.62 -1.69 52.92
CA PHE A 766 48.73 -0.59 52.48
C PHE A 766 48.86 -0.25 51.00
N GLY A 767 50.01 -0.49 50.35
CA GLY A 767 50.28 -0.10 48.97
C GLY A 767 50.78 1.35 48.80
N ILE A 768 51.29 1.96 49.88
CA ILE A 768 51.63 3.39 49.94
C ILE A 768 53.14 3.64 50.07
N LYS A 769 53.56 4.86 49.74
CA LYS A 769 54.91 5.39 50.02
C LYS A 769 55.04 5.80 51.50
N GLY A 770 56.28 5.96 51.97
CA GLY A 770 56.61 6.20 53.39
C GLY A 770 56.14 7.55 53.94
N ASP A 771 56.13 8.58 53.10
CA ASP A 771 55.59 9.92 53.35
C ASP A 771 54.10 9.90 53.73
N MET A 772 53.31 9.02 53.11
CA MET A 772 51.87 8.90 53.35
C MET A 772 51.51 8.11 54.64
N LEU A 773 52.48 7.50 55.33
CA LEU A 773 52.20 6.55 56.41
C LEU A 773 51.55 7.19 57.64
N GLU A 774 52.08 8.33 58.11
CA GLU A 774 51.57 9.01 59.30
C GLU A 774 50.11 9.48 59.14
N PRO A 775 49.71 10.22 58.07
CA PRO A 775 48.32 10.62 57.90
C PRO A 775 47.37 9.43 57.68
N VAL A 776 47.83 8.34 57.04
CA VAL A 776 47.06 7.08 56.93
C VAL A 776 46.80 6.45 58.30
N LEU A 777 47.84 6.30 59.13
CA LEU A 777 47.69 5.79 60.49
C LEU A 777 46.76 6.68 61.33
N SER A 778 46.94 8.00 61.22
CA SER A 778 46.13 9.01 61.94
C SER A 778 44.64 8.90 61.60
N ALA A 779 44.30 8.78 60.31
CA ALA A 779 42.93 8.56 59.86
C ALA A 779 42.35 7.20 60.32
N LEU A 780 43.17 6.15 60.39
CA LEU A 780 42.80 4.86 61.00
C LEU A 780 42.77 4.93 62.55
N GLY A 781 43.06 6.08 63.16
CA GLY A 781 43.01 6.35 64.60
C GLY A 781 44.20 5.79 65.41
N PHE A 782 45.38 5.77 64.81
CA PHE A 782 46.66 5.43 65.44
C PHE A 782 47.64 6.58 65.21
N ARG A 783 48.52 6.85 66.19
CA ARG A 783 49.64 7.78 66.00
C ARG A 783 50.91 6.99 65.70
N LEU A 784 51.69 7.47 64.74
CA LEU A 784 53.08 7.08 64.59
C LEU A 784 53.90 7.77 65.69
N ILE A 785 54.97 7.10 66.12
CA ILE A 785 56.02 7.65 66.97
C ILE A 785 57.32 7.35 66.20
N PRO A 786 58.02 8.37 65.68
CA PRO A 786 59.18 8.14 64.84
C PRO A 786 60.31 7.44 65.61
N SER A 787 61.23 6.83 64.86
CA SER A 787 62.49 6.33 65.39
C SER A 787 63.35 7.53 65.82
N GLU A 788 63.78 7.57 67.08
CA GLU A 788 64.69 8.61 67.56
C GLU A 788 66.11 8.33 67.03
N VAL A 789 66.69 9.29 66.31
CA VAL A 789 68.07 9.20 65.82
C VAL A 789 69.00 9.27 67.04
N LEU A 790 69.86 8.27 67.21
CA LEU A 790 70.87 8.28 68.27
C LEU A 790 71.84 9.47 68.06
N PRO A 791 72.12 10.25 69.13
CA PRO A 791 73.23 11.21 69.13
C PRO A 791 74.56 10.55 68.79
N GLU A 792 75.52 11.32 68.24
CA GLU A 792 76.80 10.81 67.72
C GLU A 792 77.67 10.11 68.78
N ASP A 793 77.41 10.35 70.07
CA ASP A 793 78.09 9.74 71.21
C ASP A 793 77.45 8.43 71.72
N MET A 794 76.31 8.00 71.16
CA MET A 794 75.60 6.78 71.60
C MET A 794 75.71 5.61 70.62
N GLN A 795 76.14 4.44 71.11
CA GLN A 795 76.19 3.19 70.35
C GLN A 795 75.15 2.18 70.85
N GLY A 796 74.25 1.75 69.95
CA GLY A 796 73.24 0.74 70.24
C GLY A 796 72.27 0.52 69.07
N PRO A 797 71.36 -0.47 69.16
CA PRO A 797 70.27 -0.61 68.19
C PRO A 797 69.28 0.55 68.35
N VAL A 798 69.03 1.28 67.27
CA VAL A 798 68.08 2.40 67.25
C VAL A 798 66.67 1.91 67.61
N LEU A 799 65.94 2.65 68.43
CA LEU A 799 64.54 2.35 68.76
C LEU A 799 63.71 2.33 67.46
N PRO A 800 63.05 1.21 67.11
CA PRO A 800 62.22 1.16 65.90
C PRO A 800 61.05 2.13 66.01
N ALA A 801 60.54 2.62 64.88
CA ALA A 801 59.33 3.44 64.88
C ALA A 801 58.19 2.68 65.59
N MET A 802 57.54 3.34 66.56
CA MET A 802 56.49 2.76 67.37
C MET A 802 55.13 3.26 66.90
N VAL A 803 54.08 2.51 67.18
CA VAL A 803 52.68 2.86 66.90
C VAL A 803 51.87 2.80 68.19
N ALA A 804 50.94 3.73 68.37
CA ALA A 804 50.08 3.80 69.55
C ALA A 804 48.64 4.18 69.18
N TRP A 805 47.66 3.75 70.00
CA TRP A 805 46.27 4.18 69.86
C TRP A 805 46.17 5.71 70.02
N ALA A 806 45.56 6.40 69.04
CA ALA A 806 45.29 7.83 69.16
C ALA A 806 44.11 8.05 70.12
N ARG A 807 44.39 8.33 71.41
CA ARG A 807 43.34 8.79 72.33
C ARG A 807 42.82 10.14 71.84
N PRO A 808 41.49 10.38 71.80
CA PRO A 808 40.98 11.72 71.54
C PRO A 808 41.56 12.68 72.58
N ALA A 809 41.97 13.87 72.15
CA ALA A 809 42.51 14.88 73.05
C ALA A 809 41.47 15.22 74.11
N ALA A 810 41.85 15.10 75.40
CA ALA A 810 40.99 15.60 76.46
C ALA A 810 40.83 17.13 76.29
N PRO A 811 39.61 17.69 76.42
CA PRO A 811 39.43 19.13 76.29
C PRO A 811 40.31 19.85 77.33
N PRO A 812 40.92 20.99 76.97
CA PRO A 812 41.86 21.66 77.84
C PRO A 812 41.20 22.00 79.19
N ARG A 813 41.90 21.68 80.28
CA ARG A 813 41.47 22.05 81.63
C ARG A 813 41.35 23.57 81.68
N ARG A 814 40.14 24.10 81.86
CA ARG A 814 39.94 25.52 82.16
C ARG A 814 40.60 25.85 83.49
N ASP A 815 41.58 26.73 83.47
CA ASP A 815 42.14 27.30 84.69
C ASP A 815 41.09 28.06 85.48
N ARG A 816 41.19 27.95 86.80
CA ARG A 816 40.32 28.66 87.74
C ARG A 816 40.94 30.00 88.10
N GLN A 817 40.50 31.08 87.45
CA GLN A 817 40.61 32.42 88.02
C GLN A 817 39.24 33.08 88.20
N HIS A 818 39.22 34.02 89.13
CA HIS A 818 38.10 34.45 89.97
C HIS A 818 36.83 34.98 89.26
N GLN A 819 35.70 34.83 89.96
CA GLN A 819 34.46 35.59 89.71
C GLN A 819 34.56 37.02 90.30
N PRO A 820 33.56 37.87 90.07
CA PRO A 820 32.70 38.22 91.22
C PRO A 820 31.19 38.03 91.01
N ASN A 821 30.67 36.97 91.63
CA ASN A 821 29.35 36.77 92.26
C ASN A 821 28.24 37.86 92.12
N ARG A 822 27.08 37.44 91.55
CA ARG A 822 25.67 37.63 92.05
C ARG A 822 24.71 36.97 91.04
N GLY A 823 23.72 36.14 91.39
CA GLY A 823 23.33 35.53 92.67
C GLY A 823 22.38 34.32 92.47
N ARG A 824 21.92 33.67 93.56
CA ARG A 824 20.89 32.59 93.56
C ARG A 824 19.54 33.12 93.03
N GLY A 825 18.59 32.37 92.47
CA GLY A 825 18.26 30.91 92.40
C GLY A 825 16.72 30.75 92.59
N PRO A 826 16.10 29.55 92.69
CA PRO A 826 16.53 28.18 92.36
C PRO A 826 15.54 27.46 91.38
N ASN A 827 15.63 26.12 91.31
CA ASN A 827 14.73 25.14 90.67
C ASN A 827 14.73 23.88 91.60
N PRO A 828 13.85 22.85 91.54
CA PRO A 828 12.61 22.60 90.77
C PRO A 828 11.46 22.06 91.69
N ASN A 829 10.72 21.02 91.24
CA ASN A 829 9.72 20.18 91.93
C ASN A 829 8.31 20.78 92.12
N GLN A 830 7.24 20.14 91.64
CA GLN A 830 6.60 18.87 92.08
C GLN A 830 5.94 18.94 93.47
N ARG A 831 4.60 19.03 93.52
CA ARG A 831 3.66 17.97 94.00
C ARG A 831 2.27 18.52 94.36
N ARG A 832 1.23 17.74 94.00
CA ARG A 832 -0.04 17.55 94.76
C ARG A 832 -0.97 18.79 94.93
N GLU A 833 -2.25 18.66 95.33
CA GLU A 833 -3.29 17.63 95.16
C GLU A 833 -4.66 18.33 95.38
N GLN A 834 -5.74 17.78 94.82
CA GLN A 834 -7.15 17.91 95.28
C GLN A 834 -7.94 19.24 95.15
N ALA A 835 -9.25 19.02 95.03
CA ALA A 835 -10.40 19.91 94.84
C ALA A 835 -10.69 20.89 96.00
N GLY A 836 -11.62 21.86 95.89
CA GLY A 836 -12.42 22.30 94.73
C GLY A 836 -13.81 22.87 95.10
N ALA A 837 -14.43 23.58 94.14
CA ALA A 837 -15.83 24.08 94.11
C ALA A 837 -16.16 24.36 92.62
N ALA A 838 -17.34 24.07 92.02
CA ALA A 838 -18.75 24.32 92.39
C ALA A 838 -19.12 25.82 92.34
N GLU A 839 -20.18 26.31 91.69
CA GLU A 839 -21.23 25.78 90.77
C GLU A 839 -21.80 27.01 89.99
N GLY A 840 -22.57 26.96 88.89
CA GLY A 840 -23.06 25.88 88.04
C GLY A 840 -24.30 26.33 87.20
N THR A 841 -24.45 25.88 85.95
CA THR A 841 -25.74 25.80 85.18
C THR A 841 -25.55 25.10 83.81
N ALA A 842 -26.60 24.43 83.32
CA ALA A 842 -26.63 23.56 82.11
C ALA A 842 -28.12 23.43 81.64
N PRO A 843 -28.52 22.53 80.68
CA PRO A 843 -27.83 21.68 79.69
C PRO A 843 -28.22 22.13 78.24
N ALA A 844 -28.42 21.38 77.13
CA ALA A 844 -28.36 19.97 76.66
C ALA A 844 -28.22 19.99 75.10
N ALA A 845 -28.00 18.92 74.32
CA ALA A 845 -27.75 17.49 74.59
C ALA A 845 -26.33 17.09 74.02
N GLY A 846 -26.00 16.02 73.28
CA GLY A 846 -26.71 14.90 72.62
C GLY A 846 -27.15 15.20 71.17
N GLU A 847 -27.05 14.33 70.15
CA GLU A 847 -26.41 12.99 69.95
C GLU A 847 -26.04 12.86 68.44
N GLY A 848 -25.31 11.87 67.89
CA GLY A 848 -24.65 10.65 68.40
C GLY A 848 -24.20 9.71 67.25
N ALA A 849 -23.78 8.47 67.59
CA ALA A 849 -23.59 7.27 66.73
C ALA A 849 -22.50 7.20 65.61
N ALA A 850 -21.79 6.06 65.58
CA ALA A 850 -21.11 5.46 64.43
C ALA A 850 -21.11 3.93 64.57
N PRO A 851 -21.31 3.14 63.49
CA PRO A 851 -20.82 1.74 63.44
C PRO A 851 -20.26 1.30 62.07
N ALA A 852 -19.80 0.04 62.00
CA ALA A 852 -19.37 -0.71 60.81
C ALA A 852 -20.59 -1.44 60.13
N GLU A 853 -20.54 -2.39 59.18
CA GLU A 853 -19.55 -3.42 58.75
C GLU A 853 -19.75 -3.87 57.27
N GLY A 854 -18.78 -4.62 56.71
CA GLY A 854 -18.96 -5.60 55.60
C GLY A 854 -19.09 -5.07 54.15
N SER A 855 -18.96 -5.89 53.09
CA SER A 855 -18.30 -7.22 52.94
C SER A 855 -18.21 -7.66 51.45
N GLU A 856 -17.15 -8.39 51.08
CA GLU A 856 -17.00 -9.21 49.85
C GLU A 856 -17.08 -8.53 48.45
N ALA A 857 -17.01 -9.36 47.39
CA ALA A 857 -16.79 -9.06 45.96
C ALA A 857 -17.49 -10.17 45.10
N PRO A 858 -17.30 -10.38 43.77
CA PRO A 858 -16.47 -9.67 42.77
C PRO A 858 -17.05 -9.52 41.32
N ARG A 859 -16.18 -9.04 40.39
CA ARG A 859 -16.09 -9.32 38.90
C ARG A 859 -16.83 -8.47 37.83
N ARG A 860 -15.97 -7.78 37.04
CA ARG A 860 -15.84 -7.71 35.54
C ARG A 860 -16.52 -6.59 34.70
N GLN A 861 -15.63 -5.82 34.04
CA GLN A 861 -15.63 -5.39 32.61
C GLN A 861 -16.67 -4.34 32.14
N ASP A 862 -16.41 -3.44 31.17
CA ASP A 862 -15.29 -3.26 30.22
C ASP A 862 -15.07 -1.77 29.79
N GLY A 863 -13.90 -1.46 29.18
CA GLY A 863 -13.73 -0.53 28.03
C GLY A 863 -14.00 1.00 28.13
N PRO A 864 -12.98 1.88 28.05
CA PRO A 864 -13.14 3.35 28.02
C PRO A 864 -13.22 3.98 26.60
N ARG A 865 -13.67 5.26 26.52
CA ARG A 865 -13.59 6.14 25.33
C ARG A 865 -12.89 7.47 25.62
N ARG A 866 -12.42 8.13 24.56
CA ARG A 866 -11.72 9.45 24.50
C ARG A 866 -12.56 10.61 25.03
N ASP A 867 -11.92 11.74 25.40
CA ASP A 867 -12.44 13.06 24.99
C ASP A 867 -11.39 14.20 24.80
N ARG A 868 -11.87 15.37 24.36
CA ARG A 868 -11.19 16.59 23.83
C ARG A 868 -10.15 17.28 24.72
N HIS A 869 -9.41 18.25 24.14
CA HIS A 869 -9.12 19.57 24.75
C HIS A 869 -9.06 20.72 23.71
N ARG A 870 -9.05 22.01 24.13
CA ARG A 870 -9.42 23.17 23.29
C ARG A 870 -8.80 24.54 23.71
N GLY A 871 -7.89 25.11 22.89
CA GLY A 871 -7.43 26.54 22.92
C GLY A 871 -6.44 26.94 24.04
N PRO A 872 -5.94 28.21 24.11
CA PRO A 872 -6.21 29.39 23.25
C PRO A 872 -4.96 30.18 22.71
N PHE A 873 -5.21 31.40 22.15
CA PHE A 873 -4.34 32.42 21.47
C PHE A 873 -3.45 33.31 22.41
N PRO A 874 -2.73 34.42 22.00
CA PRO A 874 -2.52 35.11 20.68
C PRO A 874 -1.07 35.61 20.31
N GLY A 875 -0.90 36.22 19.11
CA GLY A 875 0.28 37.04 18.69
C GLY A 875 -0.01 38.01 17.51
N LYS A 876 0.62 39.20 17.45
CA LYS A 876 0.20 40.38 16.61
C LYS A 876 0.96 40.58 15.27
N GLY A 877 0.32 41.22 14.27
CA GLY A 877 0.95 41.89 13.10
C GLY A 877 -0.05 42.41 12.03
N GLY A 878 0.25 43.52 11.32
CA GLY A 878 -0.55 44.13 10.21
C GLY A 878 0.33 45.05 9.33
N PRO A 879 -0.17 46.04 8.53
CA PRO A 879 -1.55 46.52 8.30
C PRO A 879 -1.91 47.06 6.85
N ARG A 880 -3.10 47.71 6.71
CA ARG A 880 -3.53 48.80 5.76
C ARG A 880 -4.14 48.55 4.34
N HIS A 881 -5.41 48.98 4.24
CA HIS A 881 -6.13 49.81 3.21
C HIS A 881 -6.13 49.56 1.67
N GLY A 882 -7.36 49.56 1.12
CA GLY A 882 -7.77 49.95 -0.25
C GLY A 882 -9.31 50.03 -0.34
N GLN A 883 -9.91 50.90 -1.17
CA GLN A 883 -11.38 51.12 -1.23
C GLN A 883 -11.92 51.46 -2.65
N GLY A 884 -13.18 51.08 -2.91
CA GLY A 884 -14.06 51.66 -3.95
C GLY A 884 -14.17 50.88 -5.27
N GLN A 885 -15.26 50.95 -6.06
CA GLN A 885 -16.61 51.54 -5.85
C GLN A 885 -17.67 50.84 -6.73
N GLY A 886 -18.95 50.92 -6.35
CA GLY A 886 -20.14 50.67 -7.21
C GLY A 886 -20.51 49.20 -7.48
N GLY A 887 -21.77 48.83 -7.67
CA GLY A 887 -23.03 49.58 -7.54
C GLY A 887 -24.24 48.69 -7.87
N ALA A 888 -25.41 48.93 -7.26
CA ALA A 888 -26.65 48.17 -7.49
C ALA A 888 -27.80 49.10 -7.92
N PRO A 889 -28.82 48.60 -8.66
CA PRO A 889 -30.15 48.54 -8.05
C PRO A 889 -31.16 47.48 -8.57
N ARG A 890 -32.06 47.07 -7.66
CA ARG A 890 -33.52 46.79 -7.85
C ARG A 890 -34.03 45.57 -8.64
N GLU A 891 -34.90 44.81 -7.98
CA GLU A 891 -36.04 44.05 -8.56
C GLU A 891 -37.16 45.02 -9.01
N PRO A 892 -38.16 44.56 -9.80
CA PRO A 892 -39.46 44.24 -9.15
C PRO A 892 -40.37 43.17 -9.82
N ARG A 893 -41.19 42.51 -8.97
CA ARG A 893 -42.59 42.05 -9.16
C ARG A 893 -43.01 41.14 -10.35
N ALA A 894 -43.87 40.19 -10.01
CA ALA A 894 -44.93 39.64 -10.88
C ALA A 894 -46.25 39.60 -10.07
N ASP A 895 -47.41 39.67 -10.74
CA ASP A 895 -48.75 39.67 -10.13
C ASP A 895 -49.77 38.93 -11.03
N ALA A 896 -51.00 38.71 -10.54
CA ALA A 896 -51.85 37.58 -10.93
C ALA A 896 -52.73 37.72 -12.19
N GLY A 897 -53.20 36.55 -12.69
CA GLY A 897 -54.28 36.43 -13.67
C GLY A 897 -54.77 34.97 -13.82
N ALA A 898 -56.08 34.73 -13.69
CA ALA A 898 -56.74 33.42 -13.87
C ALA A 898 -57.95 33.58 -14.82
N PRO A 899 -58.54 32.49 -15.37
CA PRO A 899 -59.63 31.80 -14.66
C PRO A 899 -59.78 30.27 -14.93
N ARG A 900 -60.81 29.66 -14.35
CA ARG A 900 -61.29 28.27 -14.63
C ARG A 900 -62.43 28.24 -15.65
N PRO A 901 -62.81 27.05 -16.16
CA PRO A 901 -64.19 26.58 -15.91
C PRO A 901 -64.30 25.10 -15.48
N ALA A 902 -65.53 24.64 -15.21
CA ALA A 902 -65.95 23.24 -15.00
C ALA A 902 -66.60 22.69 -16.31
N GLY A 903 -66.98 21.42 -16.50
CA GLY A 903 -66.93 20.20 -15.67
C GLY A 903 -68.20 19.34 -15.86
N SER A 904 -68.09 18.00 -15.89
CA SER A 904 -69.23 17.06 -16.06
C SER A 904 -68.96 15.67 -15.47
N ASN A 905 -69.98 14.79 -15.43
CA ASN A 905 -70.12 13.61 -14.56
C ASN A 905 -70.00 12.24 -15.29
N GLU A 906 -70.08 11.16 -14.49
CA GLU A 906 -70.20 9.70 -14.80
C GLU A 906 -68.91 8.86 -14.59
N GLY A 907 -68.93 7.65 -14.02
CA GLY A 907 -70.01 6.85 -13.39
C GLY A 907 -69.46 5.68 -12.54
N THR A 908 -70.23 5.21 -11.54
CA THR A 908 -69.90 4.19 -10.49
C THR A 908 -70.22 2.73 -10.89
N PRO A 909 -69.96 1.65 -10.08
CA PRO A 909 -69.18 1.49 -8.82
C PRO A 909 -68.26 0.23 -8.76
N ARG A 910 -67.66 -0.05 -7.58
CA ARG A 910 -67.19 -1.38 -7.13
C ARG A 910 -68.30 -2.15 -6.36
N PRO A 911 -68.17 -3.47 -6.13
CA PRO A 911 -68.87 -4.18 -5.06
C PRO A 911 -67.95 -4.66 -3.91
N GLU A 912 -68.36 -4.39 -2.68
CA GLU A 912 -68.21 -5.33 -1.54
C GLU A 912 -69.43 -6.28 -1.59
N GLY A 913 -69.54 -7.45 -0.96
CA GLY A 913 -68.70 -8.15 0.04
C GLY A 913 -69.64 -8.91 1.00
N GLN A 914 -69.41 -10.20 1.26
CA GLN A 914 -70.24 -11.01 2.17
C GLN A 914 -69.42 -11.97 3.05
N ARG A 915 -70.01 -12.38 4.18
CA ARG A 915 -69.43 -13.25 5.22
C ARG A 915 -70.35 -14.44 5.50
N ASN A 916 -69.78 -15.54 6.01
CA ASN A 916 -70.32 -16.55 6.96
C ASN A 916 -69.59 -17.91 6.76
N ASP A 917 -69.47 -18.81 7.75
CA ASP A 917 -69.48 -18.65 9.21
C ASP A 917 -68.82 -19.87 9.91
N GLY A 918 -67.88 -19.62 10.85
CA GLY A 918 -67.43 -20.54 11.92
C GLY A 918 -66.93 -21.97 11.58
N PRO A 919 -66.64 -22.81 12.62
CA PRO A 919 -66.50 -22.49 14.05
C PRO A 919 -65.04 -22.58 14.56
N ARG A 920 -64.84 -22.22 15.84
CA ARG A 920 -63.55 -22.29 16.58
C ARG A 920 -63.42 -23.59 17.38
N ARG A 921 -62.19 -23.96 17.81
CA ARG A 921 -61.85 -24.11 19.25
C ARG A 921 -60.35 -24.30 19.58
N GLU A 922 -60.01 -23.81 20.78
CA GLU A 922 -59.04 -24.24 21.83
C GLU A 922 -58.03 -25.40 21.54
N GLY A 923 -56.82 -25.47 22.16
CA GLY A 923 -56.10 -24.54 23.04
C GLY A 923 -55.11 -25.19 24.06
N GLY A 924 -53.82 -24.79 24.04
CA GLY A 924 -52.85 -24.93 25.16
C GLY A 924 -52.00 -26.22 25.33
N GLY A 925 -50.89 -26.15 26.09
CA GLY A 925 -50.50 -27.28 26.99
C GLY A 925 -49.14 -28.02 26.88
N ASN A 926 -47.99 -27.35 27.02
CA ASN A 926 -46.69 -27.82 27.62
C ASN A 926 -46.34 -29.32 27.92
N ARG A 927 -45.11 -29.70 27.51
CA ARG A 927 -44.02 -30.46 28.23
C ARG A 927 -43.97 -32.01 28.34
N TRP A 928 -42.72 -32.51 28.16
CA TRP A 928 -42.06 -33.74 28.70
C TRP A 928 -42.60 -35.11 28.21
N ASP A 929 -41.81 -36.20 28.11
CA ASP A 929 -40.35 -36.43 28.33
C ASP A 929 -39.79 -37.54 27.38
N GLY A 930 -38.51 -37.94 27.53
CA GLY A 930 -37.83 -38.99 26.73
C GLY A 930 -38.26 -40.46 27.02
N PRO A 931 -37.66 -41.48 26.34
CA PRO A 931 -36.29 -41.92 26.70
C PRO A 931 -35.40 -42.44 25.51
N ARG A 932 -34.35 -43.21 25.83
CA ARG A 932 -33.27 -43.72 24.93
C ARG A 932 -33.28 -45.26 24.76
N ARG A 933 -32.30 -45.77 23.99
CA ARG A 933 -31.72 -47.16 23.93
C ARG A 933 -32.38 -48.14 22.96
N ASP A 934 -31.71 -49.17 22.42
CA ASP A 934 -30.28 -49.59 22.46
C ASP A 934 -29.92 -50.32 21.13
N GLY A 935 -28.66 -50.73 20.93
CA GLY A 935 -28.25 -51.61 19.81
C GLY A 935 -27.17 -52.64 20.24
N PRO A 936 -26.78 -53.63 19.40
CA PRO A 936 -25.53 -54.36 19.65
C PRO A 936 -24.69 -54.83 18.44
N ARG A 937 -23.36 -54.63 18.53
CA ARG A 937 -22.21 -55.57 18.28
C ARG A 937 -21.99 -56.14 16.84
N ARG A 938 -20.76 -56.12 16.24
CA ARG A 938 -19.42 -56.71 16.59
C ARG A 938 -19.34 -58.24 16.35
N ASP A 939 -18.21 -58.90 16.03
CA ASP A 939 -16.73 -58.66 15.89
C ASP A 939 -16.18 -59.83 14.99
N ASP A 940 -14.97 -59.99 14.42
CA ASP A 940 -13.69 -59.26 14.19
C ASP A 940 -12.77 -60.16 13.28
N ARG A 941 -11.61 -59.67 12.74
CA ARG A 941 -10.37 -60.38 12.26
C ARG A 941 -10.09 -60.91 10.82
N ARG A 942 -8.97 -60.37 10.28
CA ARG A 942 -7.76 -61.02 9.68
C ARG A 942 -7.79 -61.73 8.30
N GLY A 943 -6.82 -61.36 7.44
CA GLY A 943 -6.32 -62.16 6.31
C GLY A 943 -5.22 -61.46 5.50
N GLY A 944 -4.06 -62.08 5.31
CA GLY A 944 -2.92 -61.57 4.51
C GLY A 944 -2.74 -62.29 3.15
N PRO A 945 -1.79 -61.86 2.30
CA PRO A 945 -1.78 -62.14 0.86
C PRO A 945 -1.09 -63.46 0.45
N PRO A 946 -1.14 -63.82 -0.84
CA PRO A 946 0.07 -63.68 -1.67
C PRO A 946 -0.16 -63.11 -3.09
N ARG A 947 0.94 -62.91 -3.82
CA ARG A 947 0.98 -62.62 -5.29
C ARG A 947 0.89 -63.95 -6.07
N ASP A 948 0.34 -63.95 -7.29
CA ASP A 948 1.12 -63.82 -8.55
C ASP A 948 0.25 -63.92 -9.84
N ARG A 949 0.73 -63.29 -10.92
CA ARG A 949 0.64 -63.68 -12.36
C ARG A 949 -0.67 -63.63 -13.19
N ASP A 950 -0.52 -62.84 -14.27
CA ASP A 950 -0.67 -63.18 -15.71
C ASP A 950 -1.94 -62.88 -16.51
N ARG A 951 -1.67 -62.43 -17.76
CA ARG A 951 -2.53 -62.20 -18.94
C ARG A 951 -3.41 -60.91 -18.93
N SER A 952 -3.54 -60.16 -20.05
CA SER A 952 -2.92 -60.30 -21.39
C SER A 952 -3.11 -59.08 -22.31
N GLY A 953 -2.13 -58.82 -23.21
CA GLY A 953 -2.27 -57.97 -24.41
C GLY A 953 -2.20 -56.46 -24.19
N GLY A 954 -1.89 -55.60 -25.18
CA GLY A 954 -1.54 -55.81 -26.60
C GLY A 954 -1.07 -54.47 -27.24
N PRO A 955 -0.38 -54.45 -28.41
CA PRO A 955 0.77 -53.55 -28.55
C PRO A 955 0.76 -52.48 -29.68
N GLU A 956 1.68 -51.52 -29.52
CA GLU A 956 2.52 -50.80 -30.51
C GLU A 956 1.94 -50.02 -31.71
N THR A 957 2.44 -48.79 -31.88
CA THR A 957 3.13 -48.19 -33.07
C THR A 957 3.21 -46.65 -32.90
N ARG A 958 4.11 -45.85 -33.50
CA ARG A 958 5.48 -45.98 -34.05
C ARG A 958 6.00 -44.55 -34.40
N THR A 959 7.27 -44.23 -34.13
CA THR A 959 8.24 -43.40 -34.92
C THR A 959 9.50 -43.16 -34.07
N PHE A 960 10.72 -43.59 -34.45
CA PHE A 960 11.62 -43.25 -35.57
C PHE A 960 12.52 -42.03 -35.32
N HIS A 961 13.80 -42.18 -35.69
CA HIS A 961 14.94 -41.29 -35.41
C HIS A 961 15.71 -41.00 -36.73
N GLU A 962 16.90 -40.38 -36.65
CA GLU A 962 17.77 -39.96 -37.78
C GLU A 962 17.17 -38.80 -38.64
N ASP A 963 17.94 -37.85 -39.21
CA ASP A 963 19.30 -37.40 -38.89
C ASP A 963 19.53 -35.96 -39.39
N ARG A 964 20.62 -35.28 -38.95
CA ARG A 964 21.13 -34.06 -39.60
C ARG A 964 22.66 -34.00 -39.62
N PRO A 965 23.28 -33.56 -40.74
CA PRO A 965 24.73 -33.63 -40.96
C PRO A 965 25.52 -32.50 -40.27
N SER A 966 26.83 -32.68 -40.20
CA SER A 966 27.79 -31.70 -39.68
C SER A 966 28.47 -30.92 -40.82
N THR A 967 28.84 -29.65 -40.57
CA THR A 967 30.24 -29.13 -40.61
C THR A 967 30.34 -27.58 -40.64
N SER A 968 31.37 -27.05 -39.97
CA SER A 968 32.08 -25.77 -40.23
C SER A 968 31.41 -24.40 -39.92
N ALA A 969 32.28 -23.40 -39.71
CA ALA A 969 32.06 -22.00 -39.27
C ALA A 969 31.47 -21.85 -37.85
N GLU A 970 32.16 -21.27 -36.85
CA GLU A 970 33.39 -20.46 -36.88
C GLU A 970 33.36 -19.25 -37.84
N ASP A 971 32.34 -18.40 -37.70
CA ASP A 971 32.58 -16.95 -37.71
C ASP A 971 31.42 -16.17 -37.07
N SER A 972 31.70 -15.39 -36.02
CA SER A 972 30.75 -14.43 -35.43
C SER A 972 31.49 -13.33 -34.64
N PRO A 973 31.52 -12.07 -35.13
CA PRO A 973 32.40 -11.03 -34.58
C PRO A 973 32.21 -10.68 -33.10
N PHE A 974 31.03 -10.97 -32.52
CA PHE A 974 30.70 -10.57 -31.16
C PHE A 974 31.38 -11.40 -30.06
N ALA A 975 31.87 -12.62 -30.37
CA ALA A 975 32.54 -13.46 -29.38
C ALA A 975 33.94 -12.94 -28.96
N ALA A 976 34.62 -12.18 -29.82
CA ALA A 976 35.96 -11.66 -29.55
C ALA A 976 35.96 -10.45 -28.61
N LEU A 977 34.97 -9.56 -28.72
CA LEU A 977 34.90 -8.29 -28.00
C LEU A 977 34.75 -8.45 -26.47
N MET A 978 34.12 -9.52 -26.00
CA MET A 978 33.92 -9.79 -24.57
C MET A 978 35.17 -10.28 -23.82
N LYS A 979 36.28 -10.59 -24.52
CA LYS A 979 37.54 -11.06 -23.90
C LYS A 979 38.65 -10.01 -23.79
N LEU A 980 38.41 -8.76 -24.24
CA LEU A 980 39.42 -7.70 -24.33
C LEU A 980 39.12 -6.44 -23.50
N LYS A 981 38.38 -6.57 -22.39
CA LYS A 981 38.16 -5.47 -21.41
C LYS A 981 38.39 -5.84 -19.94
N LEU A 982 39.15 -6.90 -19.68
CA LEU A 982 39.76 -7.20 -18.38
C LEU A 982 41.25 -7.59 -18.53
N LYS A 983 41.98 -6.78 -19.32
CA LYS A 983 43.43 -6.62 -19.31
C LYS A 983 43.80 -5.33 -20.03
#